data_AF-A0A4Y7NKG1-F1
#
_entry.id   AF-A0A4Y7NKG1-F1
#
_cell.length_a   1.000
_cell.length_b   1.000
_cell.length_c   1.000
_cell.angle_alpha   90.00
_cell.angle_beta   90.00
_cell.angle_gamma   90.00
#
_symmetry.space_group_name_H-M   'P 1'
#
loop_
_entity.id
_entity.type
_entity.pdbx_description
1 polymer ?
#
loop_
_entity_poly.entity_id
_entity_poly.type
_entity_poly.pdbx_seq_one_letter_code
_entity_poly.pdbx_strand_id
1 'polypeptide(L)'
;MAKLFELRPKKDLLNPTFEGYKLSLDSLPVYKHDLPNGVEHRKPNNQQLSFQHVKTFGLHNHLIDDPWEDEIAYFISQDFQVFQINIHSLASQNPKFLPVLQIPKNSENLDGWFNSSLSFAGSNLAAVTDGGGTLYILDTNSRSSVSCMPWQIKLSHQLPGLTGPFKIMHSYLNEDPDSPNAGILSILLLKVKAIDEIESQIALSKFGCNDRETPFITCLEWVEYRRIEGAWSFFKLKRLAIPYGLDYASVLSPGKSLCLVAREPFGIIYDSVKSCATPLKTSQYLTSTGTDQISYTWAETPEEVMMWMSFEKHTSKHDLVIEIQQQNLKIVYKNQTYLNGELAHNIVVDSSTWKISDGQLEVILSKVNQSQDWDHLVHGNLRGQKVSDAEAAAEWHHRLIHIASEDMQPGAVGSRPPIFSSEQLEECDDVPLDDTYVFRFDGESNELTHKAILSGYQLLFTTRSVPGLSPAFCLRHDVDGLIWQPMGDEVEQPWGCLNTAVLQALGYIQASKEQRKFTVAPPSMVTFYMSYAALCDAFTHVYIYRQPNGSSTGVELVHRPTGRKVGNIARQQVLNIDTSEECLGALATNTFLLILTHLTSVPHLAGTSQDYEQAMWIRQQFIDFGLDQAMVFPYNVLLSYPDMEKPNQIHLVDQNGNTNYSTSGKQPPLQTDDEISTLIAPNFSAYSKNATVISTGLVYVHYGQHSDYDYLEGQGIDVNNKIVLARYGGLFRGNIVDLAAAKGASGVLLYSDPKEFAQQGRNNTFPNTWWMPGMAVQLGTVYLDNGDPLTPFYPAIESAYRMPEIKAKLPTIPCQPIGYDEAEILLRALGGKEAPETWWGDLDVTYSLGPELKFPNWTIKMEILTANTMATIYNTIGILNGEDEPDRYVLLGNHRDAWTYGAIDPSSGTSSMLEIARVFGKIKTKQNWRPRRTLVFCSWGAEEYGLIGSYEWTQQFAKVLSQRAVAYLNVDSAVQGNYAIWSKSAPLLKNVLLESSKKVPNPNPLEIAAGRLTVYDTWAYRYPDQNHPNLPTVTVLGSGSDHTSFMQILGVPSLDLRYNYEEHTLHETHYLVSNIVDKEFVYNKALTQLWMEVARNLSESVVLPFDIIWYSQYLTESFAAFKLRYESQLLANGATLDYFESAVRYFSFAVKSFQQEVLDNIDINNHIVFAPSASNTYKSTSFAGLADLLEAIGNQTEAEKEEDWAKVKHHLSVIAFLIEGAGRSLFEPF
;
A
#
# COMPACT_ATOMS: atom_id res chain seq x y z
N MET A 1 38.81 17.99 -25.81
CA MET A 1 37.94 16.80 -25.91
C MET A 1 38.30 15.88 -24.76
N ALA A 2 37.31 15.32 -24.07
CA ALA A 2 37.53 14.34 -23.01
C ALA A 2 38.21 13.08 -23.58
N LYS A 3 39.15 12.50 -22.82
CA LYS A 3 39.77 11.22 -23.15
C LYS A 3 38.76 10.10 -22.91
N LEU A 4 38.52 9.27 -23.93
CA LEU A 4 37.74 8.06 -23.76
C LEU A 4 38.57 7.00 -23.02
N PHE A 5 37.99 6.38 -22.01
CA PHE A 5 38.59 5.24 -21.31
C PHE A 5 37.55 4.13 -21.11
N GLU A 6 38.04 2.92 -20.83
CA GLU A 6 37.25 1.71 -20.71
C GLU A 6 37.31 1.20 -19.26
N LEU A 7 36.16 0.80 -18.71
CA LEU A 7 36.08 0.14 -17.42
C LEU A 7 36.45 -1.34 -17.60
N ARG A 8 37.65 -1.72 -17.14
CA ARG A 8 38.17 -3.10 -17.29
C ARG A 8 38.07 -3.88 -15.99
N PRO A 9 37.24 -4.94 -15.92
CA PRO A 9 37.14 -5.79 -14.74
C PRO A 9 38.49 -6.40 -14.37
N LYS A 10 38.77 -6.51 -13.06
CA LYS A 10 39.99 -7.18 -12.60
C LYS A 10 39.79 -8.69 -12.71
N LYS A 11 40.51 -9.33 -13.63
CA LYS A 11 40.37 -10.77 -13.93
C LYS A 11 40.49 -11.67 -12.69
N ASP A 12 41.34 -11.29 -11.73
CA ASP A 12 41.56 -12.06 -10.49
C ASP A 12 40.34 -12.08 -9.56
N LEU A 13 39.38 -11.16 -9.73
CA LEU A 13 38.15 -11.09 -8.94
C LEU A 13 36.98 -11.85 -9.60
N LEU A 14 37.12 -12.22 -10.87
CA LEU A 14 36.11 -12.99 -11.60
C LEU A 14 36.26 -14.47 -11.23
N ASN A 15 35.14 -15.12 -10.91
CA ASN A 15 35.13 -16.54 -10.54
C ASN A 15 34.53 -17.39 -11.69
N PRO A 16 35.36 -17.95 -12.59
CA PRO A 16 34.88 -18.78 -13.70
C PRO A 16 34.35 -20.15 -13.23
N THR A 17 34.53 -20.48 -11.95
CA THR A 17 34.06 -21.73 -11.32
C THR A 17 32.82 -21.54 -10.46
N PHE A 18 32.20 -20.35 -10.48
CA PHE A 18 30.96 -20.10 -9.77
C PHE A 18 29.83 -20.93 -10.37
N GLU A 19 29.26 -21.85 -9.59
CA GLU A 19 28.25 -22.80 -10.09
C GLU A 19 26.81 -22.30 -9.86
N GLY A 20 26.61 -21.23 -9.07
CA GLY A 20 25.30 -20.61 -8.84
C GLY A 20 25.07 -20.19 -7.38
N TYR A 21 23.83 -19.80 -7.08
CA TYR A 21 23.38 -19.52 -5.71
C TYR A 21 22.23 -20.45 -5.31
N LYS A 22 22.05 -20.64 -4.01
CA LYS A 22 20.92 -21.40 -3.44
C LYS A 22 20.21 -20.62 -2.37
N LEU A 23 18.90 -20.81 -2.28
CA LEU A 23 18.10 -20.35 -1.15
C LEU A 23 18.58 -21.06 0.12
N SER A 24 18.88 -20.29 1.16
CA SER A 24 19.14 -20.78 2.50
C SER A 24 17.93 -20.52 3.39
N LEU A 25 17.57 -21.51 4.20
CA LEU A 25 16.52 -21.43 5.21
C LEU A 25 17.08 -21.14 6.62
N ASP A 26 18.39 -20.84 6.71
CA ASP A 26 19.03 -20.49 7.98
C ASP A 26 18.37 -19.22 8.55
N SER A 27 17.87 -19.29 9.78
CA SER A 27 17.27 -18.15 10.48
C SER A 27 18.30 -17.09 10.85
N LEU A 28 17.95 -15.81 10.69
CA LEU A 28 18.75 -14.68 11.18
C LEU A 28 18.08 -14.07 12.42
N PRO A 29 18.83 -13.71 13.47
CA PRO A 29 18.29 -12.94 14.57
C PRO A 29 17.76 -11.59 14.08
N VAL A 30 16.54 -11.23 14.46
CA VAL A 30 15.89 -9.95 14.15
C VAL A 30 15.64 -9.20 15.45
N TYR A 31 15.99 -7.92 15.47
CA TYR A 31 15.77 -7.02 16.60
C TYR A 31 14.98 -5.81 16.09
N LYS A 32 13.91 -5.45 16.81
CA LYS A 32 13.02 -4.32 16.49
C LYS A 32 13.10 -3.32 17.64
N HIS A 33 13.11 -2.03 17.31
CA HIS A 33 13.19 -0.93 18.26
C HIS A 33 12.53 0.32 17.67
N ASP A 34 11.78 1.04 18.49
CA ASP A 34 11.25 2.36 18.13
C ASP A 34 12.34 3.45 18.10
N LEU A 35 12.22 4.38 17.15
CA LEU A 35 13.08 5.56 17.08
C LEU A 35 12.53 6.70 17.96
N PRO A 36 13.38 7.39 18.74
CA PRO A 36 12.96 8.61 19.44
C PRO A 36 12.56 9.70 18.44
N ASN A 37 11.32 10.16 18.53
CA ASN A 37 10.70 11.22 17.72
C ASN A 37 10.59 10.96 16.20
N GLY A 38 10.66 9.69 15.77
CA GLY A 38 10.46 9.26 14.37
C GLY A 38 11.41 9.94 13.36
N VAL A 39 11.22 9.73 12.06
CA VAL A 39 11.91 10.50 11.00
C VAL A 39 10.90 11.32 10.20
N GLU A 40 11.33 12.46 9.67
CA GLU A 40 10.47 13.29 8.81
C GLU A 40 10.55 12.79 7.36
N HIS A 41 9.56 12.00 6.94
CA HIS A 41 9.47 11.53 5.55
C HIS A 41 8.65 12.51 4.70
N ARG A 42 9.34 13.39 3.97
CA ARG A 42 8.71 14.38 3.08
C ARG A 42 8.46 13.81 1.69
N LYS A 43 7.44 14.34 1.01
CA LYS A 43 7.07 14.02 -0.37
C LYS A 43 7.12 15.29 -1.25
N PRO A 44 7.27 15.16 -2.58
CA PRO A 44 7.21 16.30 -3.49
C PRO A 44 5.87 17.04 -3.38
N ASN A 45 5.88 18.37 -3.49
CA ASN A 45 4.65 19.16 -3.54
C ASN A 45 4.12 19.33 -4.98
N ASN A 46 2.99 20.02 -5.15
CA ASN A 46 2.32 20.22 -6.45
C ASN A 46 3.14 20.98 -7.50
N GLN A 47 4.28 21.58 -7.14
CA GLN A 47 5.20 22.27 -8.05
C GLN A 47 6.44 21.42 -8.39
N GLN A 48 6.65 20.29 -7.71
CA GLN A 48 7.81 19.41 -7.81
C GLN A 48 7.48 18.15 -8.64
N LEU A 49 7.15 18.35 -9.91
CA LEU A 49 6.51 17.33 -10.75
C LEU A 49 7.47 16.48 -11.60
N SER A 50 8.78 16.71 -11.53
CA SER A 50 9.74 15.98 -12.39
C SER A 50 10.15 14.62 -11.83
N PHE A 51 10.56 13.71 -12.72
CA PHE A 51 11.18 12.44 -12.35
C PHE A 51 12.32 12.62 -11.32
N GLN A 52 13.13 13.66 -11.47
CA GLN A 52 14.24 13.92 -10.55
C GLN A 52 13.76 14.30 -9.15
N HIS A 53 12.61 14.98 -9.00
CA HIS A 53 11.99 15.18 -7.69
C HIS A 53 11.55 13.84 -7.10
N VAL A 54 10.75 13.07 -7.85
CA VAL A 54 10.25 11.75 -7.42
C VAL A 54 11.40 10.84 -7.00
N LYS A 55 12.48 10.77 -7.79
CA LYS A 55 13.69 10.00 -7.47
C LYS A 55 14.38 10.51 -6.20
N THR A 56 14.50 11.83 -6.04
CA THR A 56 15.21 12.43 -4.89
C THR A 56 14.47 12.22 -3.57
N PHE A 57 13.14 12.30 -3.58
CA PHE A 57 12.29 12.03 -2.42
C PHE A 57 12.16 10.52 -2.17
N GLY A 58 11.84 9.74 -3.20
CA GLY A 58 11.60 8.30 -3.10
C GLY A 58 12.84 7.46 -2.78
N LEU A 59 14.04 7.91 -3.15
CA LEU A 59 15.31 7.24 -2.81
C LEU A 59 16.08 7.95 -1.69
N HIS A 60 15.42 8.80 -0.90
CA HIS A 60 16.05 9.37 0.28
C HIS A 60 16.23 8.29 1.35
N ASN A 61 17.48 8.03 1.75
CA ASN A 61 17.79 7.10 2.83
C ASN A 61 17.83 7.89 4.15
N HIS A 62 16.87 7.62 5.04
CA HIS A 62 16.79 8.28 6.35
C HIS A 62 17.82 7.73 7.37
N LEU A 63 18.50 6.63 7.05
CA LEU A 63 19.65 6.12 7.80
C LEU A 63 20.94 6.63 7.15
N ILE A 64 21.80 7.26 7.96
CA ILE A 64 23.05 7.88 7.53
C ILE A 64 24.21 7.11 8.15
N ASP A 65 25.16 6.64 7.34
CA ASP A 65 26.39 5.97 7.78
C ASP A 65 27.53 6.97 8.03
N ASP A 66 28.45 6.63 8.94
CA ASP A 66 29.69 7.39 9.16
C ASP A 66 30.89 6.70 8.49
N PRO A 67 31.54 7.29 7.48
CA PRO A 67 32.67 6.69 6.78
C PRO A 67 33.87 6.31 7.66
N TRP A 68 34.00 6.86 8.86
CA TRP A 68 35.10 6.61 9.79
C TRP A 68 34.78 5.57 10.87
N GLU A 69 33.50 5.30 11.15
CA GLU A 69 33.06 4.43 12.24
C GLU A 69 32.06 3.39 11.73
N ASP A 70 32.44 2.10 11.75
CA ASP A 70 31.62 1.00 11.20
C ASP A 70 30.45 0.58 12.12
N GLU A 71 30.47 1.01 13.39
CA GLU A 71 29.53 0.57 14.43
C GLU A 71 28.51 1.66 14.80
N ILE A 72 28.50 2.77 14.07
CA ILE A 72 27.68 3.94 14.35
C ILE A 72 26.88 4.30 13.10
N ALA A 73 25.59 4.57 13.30
CA ALA A 73 24.71 5.15 12.31
C ALA A 73 24.03 6.40 12.87
N TYR A 74 23.41 7.20 12.01
CA TYR A 74 22.70 8.41 12.39
C TYR A 74 21.34 8.49 11.71
N PHE A 75 20.41 9.20 12.34
CA PHE A 75 19.18 9.65 11.70
C PHE A 75 18.83 11.07 12.17
N ILE A 76 17.96 11.74 11.43
CA ILE A 76 17.44 13.07 11.77
C ILE A 76 15.95 12.91 12.03
N SER A 77 15.51 13.29 13.23
CA SER A 77 14.12 13.16 13.64
C SER A 77 13.23 14.29 13.14
N GLN A 78 11.91 14.15 13.35
CA GLN A 78 10.89 15.11 12.91
C GLN A 78 11.04 16.51 13.53
N ASP A 79 11.59 16.56 14.73
CA ASP A 79 11.93 17.79 15.43
C ASP A 79 13.33 18.31 15.08
N PHE A 80 13.94 17.84 14.00
CA PHE A 80 15.27 18.23 13.53
C PHE A 80 16.43 17.91 14.50
N GLN A 81 16.24 16.95 15.41
CA GLN A 81 17.28 16.43 16.27
C GLN A 81 18.08 15.33 15.54
N VAL A 82 19.40 15.43 15.55
CA VAL A 82 20.29 14.38 15.04
C VAL A 82 20.56 13.41 16.16
N PHE A 83 20.28 12.13 15.92
CA PHE A 83 20.54 11.04 16.82
C PHE A 83 21.66 10.14 16.29
N GLN A 84 22.57 9.77 17.18
CA GLN A 84 23.57 8.72 16.96
C GLN A 84 23.00 7.39 17.47
N ILE A 85 23.12 6.36 16.63
CA ILE A 85 22.76 4.98 16.91
C ILE A 85 24.04 4.19 17.16
N ASN A 86 24.18 3.59 18.34
CA ASN A 86 25.18 2.55 18.55
C ASN A 86 24.61 1.22 18.06
N ILE A 87 25.12 0.71 16.93
CA ILE A 87 24.52 -0.42 16.21
C ILE A 87 24.56 -1.70 17.06
N HIS A 88 25.65 -1.96 17.80
CA HIS A 88 25.75 -3.12 18.69
C HIS A 88 24.75 -3.07 19.86
N SER A 89 24.38 -1.87 20.31
CA SER A 89 23.37 -1.72 21.36
C SER A 89 21.97 -2.16 20.91
N LEU A 90 21.71 -2.22 19.60
CA LEU A 90 20.43 -2.69 19.05
C LEU A 90 20.21 -4.19 19.25
N ALA A 91 21.26 -4.97 19.53
CA ALA A 91 21.10 -6.37 19.94
C ALA A 91 20.78 -6.52 21.45
N SER A 92 20.64 -5.41 22.17
CA SER A 92 20.30 -5.40 23.59
C SER A 92 18.85 -4.96 23.84
N GLN A 93 18.30 -5.26 25.01
CA GLN A 93 16.94 -4.86 25.40
C GLN A 93 16.74 -3.34 25.54
N ASN A 94 17.81 -2.55 25.62
CA ASN A 94 17.75 -1.10 25.78
C ASN A 94 18.68 -0.43 24.76
N PRO A 95 18.20 -0.18 23.52
CA PRO A 95 19.00 0.44 22.48
C PRO A 95 19.43 1.85 22.91
N LYS A 96 20.64 2.25 22.54
CA LYS A 96 21.18 3.58 22.87
C LYS A 96 21.08 4.51 21.67
N PHE A 97 20.12 5.43 21.75
CA PHE A 97 19.99 6.57 20.85
C PHE A 97 20.51 7.83 21.58
N LEU A 98 21.54 8.46 21.05
CA LEU A 98 22.18 9.62 21.67
C LEU A 98 21.91 10.88 20.85
N PRO A 99 21.23 11.90 21.40
CA PRO A 99 21.08 13.18 20.70
C PRO A 99 22.43 13.90 20.63
N VAL A 100 22.90 14.20 19.41
CA VAL A 100 24.22 14.84 19.19
C VAL A 100 24.14 16.29 18.70
N LEU A 101 23.03 16.67 18.04
CA LEU A 101 22.83 18.03 17.53
C LEU A 101 21.35 18.36 17.36
N GLN A 102 20.89 19.50 17.86
CA GLN A 102 19.60 20.07 17.47
C GLN A 102 19.82 21.02 16.28
N ILE A 103 19.28 20.71 15.09
CA ILE A 103 19.38 21.64 13.95
C ILE A 103 18.40 22.79 14.18
N PRO A 104 18.83 24.06 14.06
CA PRO A 104 17.94 25.21 14.23
C PRO A 104 16.84 25.24 13.18
N LYS A 105 15.57 25.32 13.61
CA LYS A 105 14.40 25.47 12.74
C LYS A 105 14.20 26.94 12.39
N ASN A 106 14.45 27.31 11.12
CA ASN A 106 14.42 28.71 10.67
C ASN A 106 13.07 29.18 10.08
N SER A 107 12.11 28.27 9.86
CA SER A 107 10.79 28.55 9.27
C SER A 107 9.72 27.60 9.81
N GLU A 108 8.48 28.08 9.91
CA GLU A 108 7.31 27.24 10.23
C GLU A 108 6.69 26.57 8.98
N ASN A 109 6.88 27.15 7.79
CA ASN A 109 6.42 26.56 6.53
C ASN A 109 7.54 25.71 5.90
N LEU A 110 7.27 24.41 5.74
CA LEU A 110 8.17 23.38 5.20
C LEU A 110 7.79 22.95 3.77
N ASP A 111 6.80 23.59 3.15
CA ASP A 111 6.33 23.23 1.81
C ASP A 111 7.45 23.36 0.76
N GLY A 112 7.59 22.34 -0.08
CA GLY A 112 8.62 22.24 -1.12
C GLY A 112 10.04 21.94 -0.62
N TRP A 113 10.25 21.77 0.68
CA TRP A 113 11.58 21.43 1.23
C TRP A 113 11.96 19.99 0.89
N PHE A 114 13.25 19.75 0.64
CA PHE A 114 13.77 18.37 0.58
C PHE A 114 13.82 17.76 1.98
N ASN A 115 13.96 16.44 2.06
CA ASN A 115 14.32 15.77 3.31
C ASN A 115 15.67 16.29 3.83
N SER A 116 15.76 16.52 5.15
CA SER A 116 17.01 16.88 5.83
C SER A 116 18.09 15.86 5.50
N SER A 117 19.32 16.32 5.27
CA SER A 117 20.43 15.42 4.89
C SER A 117 21.73 15.82 5.58
N LEU A 118 22.56 14.82 5.86
CA LEU A 118 23.83 14.91 6.58
C LEU A 118 24.90 14.19 5.76
N SER A 119 26.10 14.76 5.71
CA SER A 119 27.28 14.14 5.09
C SER A 119 28.52 14.41 5.94
N PHE A 120 29.37 13.39 6.10
CA PHE A 120 30.62 13.51 6.84
C PHE A 120 31.78 13.85 5.90
N ALA A 121 32.52 14.91 6.22
CA ALA A 121 33.62 15.40 5.37
C ALA A 121 35.01 15.01 5.90
N GLY A 122 35.10 14.71 7.20
CA GLY A 122 36.31 14.31 7.90
C GLY A 122 35.96 13.55 9.17
N SER A 123 36.97 13.02 9.88
CA SER A 123 36.80 12.29 11.16
C SER A 123 36.17 13.14 12.27
N ASN A 124 36.21 14.48 12.14
CA ASN A 124 35.76 15.43 13.15
C ASN A 124 34.81 16.49 12.54
N LEU A 125 34.40 16.33 11.29
CA LEU A 125 33.71 17.37 10.53
C LEU A 125 32.53 16.79 9.75
N ALA A 126 31.37 17.44 9.84
CA ALA A 126 30.17 17.09 9.08
C ALA A 126 29.48 18.33 8.52
N ALA A 127 28.66 18.13 7.49
CA ALA A 127 27.78 19.14 6.94
C ALA A 127 26.34 18.64 6.99
N VAL A 128 25.41 19.46 7.48
CA VAL A 128 23.98 19.13 7.57
C VAL A 128 23.14 20.24 6.95
N THR A 129 21.99 19.88 6.38
CA THR A 129 20.97 20.81 5.91
C THR A 129 19.60 20.47 6.46
N ASP A 130 18.78 21.50 6.66
CA ASP A 130 17.35 21.42 7.01
C ASP A 130 16.46 21.02 5.82
N GLY A 131 17.04 20.94 4.61
CA GLY A 131 16.34 20.69 3.36
C GLY A 131 15.62 21.92 2.78
N GLY A 132 15.55 23.01 3.53
CA GLY A 132 14.87 24.27 3.18
C GLY A 132 15.77 25.34 2.57
N GLY A 133 17.07 25.12 2.59
CA GLY A 133 18.05 26.02 1.99
C GLY A 133 19.13 26.51 2.96
N THR A 134 19.16 26.02 4.19
CA THR A 134 20.22 26.36 5.16
C THR A 134 21.26 25.25 5.21
N LEU A 135 22.54 25.62 5.16
CA LEU A 135 23.66 24.70 5.32
C LEU A 135 24.41 25.02 6.63
N TYR A 136 24.75 23.97 7.38
CA TYR A 136 25.47 24.05 8.64
C TYR A 136 26.76 23.23 8.56
N ILE A 137 27.89 23.83 8.92
CA ILE A 137 29.18 23.14 9.08
C ILE A 137 29.38 22.84 10.56
N LEU A 138 29.58 21.57 10.87
CA LEU A 138 29.58 21.02 12.21
C LEU A 138 30.96 20.50 12.57
N ASP A 139 31.43 20.86 13.75
CA ASP A 139 32.51 20.16 14.44
C ASP A 139 31.89 19.05 15.28
N THR A 140 32.17 17.81 14.90
CA THR A 140 31.57 16.63 15.52
C THR A 140 32.35 16.13 16.73
N ASN A 141 33.51 16.74 17.04
CA ASN A 141 34.54 16.14 17.90
C ASN A 141 34.92 14.72 17.41
N SER A 142 35.65 13.97 18.25
CA SER A 142 35.97 12.56 18.00
C SER A 142 34.72 11.69 18.13
N ARG A 143 34.25 11.12 17.02
CA ARG A 143 33.04 10.27 16.96
C ARG A 143 33.27 8.84 17.51
N SER A 144 34.53 8.44 17.66
CA SER A 144 34.98 7.16 18.25
C SER A 144 34.89 7.07 19.78
N SER A 145 34.64 8.18 20.48
CA SER A 145 34.74 8.23 21.95
C SER A 145 33.39 8.04 22.64
N VAL A 146 33.37 7.32 23.76
CA VAL A 146 32.19 7.11 24.63
C VAL A 146 31.75 8.43 25.32
N SER A 147 32.57 9.50 25.26
CA SER A 147 32.24 10.81 25.82
C SER A 147 31.48 11.68 24.79
N CYS A 148 30.16 11.74 24.96
CA CYS A 148 29.24 12.48 24.10
C CYS A 148 29.31 13.99 24.38
N MET A 149 30.25 14.70 23.76
CA MET A 149 30.16 16.15 23.67
C MET A 149 29.22 16.53 22.52
N PRO A 150 28.23 17.41 22.73
CA PRO A 150 27.33 17.83 21.66
C PRO A 150 28.11 18.47 20.51
N TRP A 151 27.68 18.20 19.29
CA TRP A 151 28.29 18.76 18.09
C TRP A 151 28.11 20.29 18.07
N GLN A 152 29.12 20.99 17.59
CA GLN A 152 29.11 22.45 17.56
C GLN A 152 28.95 22.95 16.13
N ILE A 153 27.97 23.83 15.92
CA ILE A 153 27.83 24.57 14.66
C ILE A 153 28.96 25.60 14.60
N LYS A 154 29.90 25.43 13.67
CA LYS A 154 30.99 26.40 13.43
C LYS A 154 30.59 27.48 12.43
N LEU A 155 29.71 27.15 11.50
CA LEU A 155 29.18 28.06 10.51
C LEU A 155 27.74 27.69 10.16
N SER A 156 26.87 28.68 10.10
CA SER A 156 25.49 28.54 9.61
C SER A 156 25.18 29.73 8.69
N HIS A 157 24.80 29.47 7.44
CA HIS A 157 24.47 30.55 6.53
C HIS A 157 23.55 30.08 5.40
N GLN A 158 22.67 30.97 4.93
CA GLN A 158 22.02 30.82 3.63
C GLN A 158 23.01 31.26 2.55
N LEU A 159 23.40 30.36 1.68
CA LEU A 159 24.51 30.57 0.74
C LEU A 159 24.23 31.73 -0.24
N PRO A 160 25.17 32.69 -0.42
CA PRO A 160 25.00 33.80 -1.36
C PRO A 160 24.87 33.29 -2.80
N GLY A 161 23.79 33.66 -3.49
CA GLY A 161 23.48 33.18 -4.85
C GLY A 161 22.85 31.77 -4.91
N LEU A 162 22.54 31.18 -3.76
CA LEU A 162 21.87 29.88 -3.64
C LEU A 162 20.56 30.02 -2.86
N THR A 163 19.49 30.37 -3.56
CA THR A 163 18.14 30.50 -2.97
C THR A 163 17.31 29.23 -3.17
N GLY A 164 16.55 28.83 -2.14
CA GLY A 164 15.61 27.70 -2.18
C GLY A 164 16.18 26.35 -1.73
N PRO A 165 15.33 25.31 -1.66
CA PRO A 165 15.61 24.03 -1.01
C PRO A 165 16.68 23.21 -1.74
N PHE A 166 17.44 22.40 -1.00
CA PHE A 166 18.48 21.50 -1.53
C PHE A 166 18.75 20.29 -0.63
N LYS A 167 19.37 19.25 -1.19
CA LYS A 167 19.85 18.06 -0.47
C LYS A 167 21.38 17.96 -0.58
N ILE A 168 22.07 17.49 0.46
CA ILE A 168 23.50 17.19 0.39
C ILE A 168 23.72 15.83 -0.29
N MET A 169 24.61 15.78 -1.27
CA MET A 169 25.00 14.54 -1.98
C MET A 169 26.30 13.95 -1.45
N HIS A 170 27.31 14.80 -1.23
CA HIS A 170 28.63 14.37 -0.78
C HIS A 170 29.42 15.56 -0.22
N SER A 171 30.35 15.30 0.70
CA SER A 171 31.27 16.30 1.25
C SER A 171 32.67 15.72 1.40
N TYR A 172 33.70 16.52 1.15
CA TYR A 172 35.10 16.09 1.26
C TYR A 172 35.97 17.23 1.80
N LEU A 173 36.81 16.93 2.79
CA LEU A 173 37.81 17.85 3.33
C LEU A 173 39.20 17.54 2.77
N ASN A 174 39.79 18.49 2.05
CA ASN A 174 41.21 18.48 1.73
C ASN A 174 41.97 19.27 2.81
N GLU A 175 42.76 18.61 3.63
CA GLU A 175 43.60 19.27 4.64
C GLU A 175 44.93 19.69 4.05
N ASP A 176 45.45 20.84 4.49
CA ASP A 176 46.79 21.28 4.12
C ASP A 176 47.84 20.45 4.89
N PRO A 177 48.69 19.65 4.21
CA PRO A 177 49.69 18.83 4.88
C PRO A 177 50.69 19.64 5.71
N ASP A 178 50.93 20.91 5.33
CA ASP A 178 51.90 21.79 5.97
C ASP A 178 51.25 22.66 7.08
N SER A 179 49.91 22.64 7.22
CA SER A 179 49.18 23.45 8.20
C SER A 179 47.86 22.77 8.67
N PRO A 180 47.84 22.14 9.86
CA PRO A 180 46.68 21.36 10.35
C PRO A 180 45.41 22.19 10.60
N ASN A 181 45.50 23.52 10.60
CA ASN A 181 44.36 24.44 10.75
C ASN A 181 43.97 25.12 9.44
N ALA A 182 44.51 24.67 8.31
CA ALA A 182 44.15 25.12 6.97
C ALA A 182 43.59 23.95 6.14
N GLY A 183 42.67 24.26 5.23
CA GLY A 183 42.06 23.25 4.37
C GLY A 183 40.89 23.78 3.56
N ILE A 184 40.44 22.99 2.59
CA ILE A 184 39.29 23.28 1.72
C ILE A 184 38.25 22.20 1.90
N LEU A 185 37.06 22.59 2.36
CA LEU A 185 35.88 21.74 2.45
C LEU A 185 35.05 21.90 1.18
N SER A 186 34.91 20.85 0.39
CA SER A 186 34.01 20.78 -0.76
C SER A 186 32.71 20.09 -0.38
N ILE A 187 31.56 20.68 -0.73
CA ILE A 187 30.22 20.13 -0.50
C ILE A 187 29.46 20.17 -1.82
N LEU A 188 28.85 19.05 -2.18
CA LEU A 188 27.97 18.92 -3.34
C LEU A 188 26.51 18.95 -2.87
N LEU A 189 25.75 19.92 -3.39
CA LEU A 189 24.32 20.06 -3.12
C LEU A 189 23.52 19.79 -4.39
N LEU A 190 22.47 18.99 -4.28
CA LEU A 190 21.53 18.69 -5.35
C LEU A 190 20.32 19.61 -5.26
N LYS A 191 19.96 20.19 -6.40
CA LYS A 191 18.73 20.96 -6.59
C LYS A 191 18.04 20.52 -7.87
N VAL A 192 16.73 20.65 -7.89
CA VAL A 192 15.93 20.53 -9.10
C VAL A 192 15.14 21.83 -9.23
N LYS A 193 15.25 22.49 -10.39
CA LYS A 193 14.62 23.79 -10.65
C LYS A 193 13.87 23.76 -11.98
N ALA A 194 12.82 24.56 -12.09
CA ALA A 194 12.20 24.81 -13.38
C ALA A 194 13.20 25.52 -14.32
N ILE A 195 13.14 25.19 -15.60
CA ILE A 195 14.10 25.69 -16.59
C ILE A 195 14.09 27.22 -16.68
N ASP A 196 12.92 27.86 -16.54
CA ASP A 196 12.69 29.30 -16.59
C ASP A 196 13.30 30.07 -15.39
N GLU A 197 13.46 29.41 -14.24
CA GLU A 197 14.11 29.96 -13.05
C GLU A 197 15.65 30.03 -13.15
N ILE A 198 16.25 29.45 -14.20
CA ILE A 198 17.69 29.46 -14.38
C ILE A 198 18.11 30.68 -15.18
N GLU A 199 18.91 31.55 -14.56
CA GLU A 199 19.36 32.83 -15.13
C GLU A 199 20.12 32.70 -16.48
N SER A 200 20.69 31.53 -16.78
CA SER A 200 21.55 31.25 -17.95
C SER A 200 20.80 30.61 -19.13
N GLN A 201 19.62 31.13 -19.52
CA GLN A 201 18.76 30.60 -20.61
C GLN A 201 19.48 30.40 -21.96
N ILE A 202 20.47 31.24 -22.28
CA ILE A 202 21.29 31.14 -23.50
C ILE A 202 22.22 29.91 -23.48
N ALA A 203 22.63 29.44 -22.29
CA ALA A 203 23.42 28.21 -22.16
C ALA A 203 22.52 26.97 -22.26
N LEU A 204 21.31 27.03 -21.70
CA LEU A 204 20.32 25.93 -21.72
C LEU A 204 19.79 25.65 -23.12
N SER A 205 19.48 26.69 -23.90
CA SER A 205 19.11 26.55 -25.32
C SER A 205 20.21 25.90 -26.16
N LYS A 206 21.49 26.07 -25.80
CA LYS A 206 22.62 25.38 -26.44
C LYS A 206 22.78 23.91 -26.01
N PHE A 207 22.14 23.50 -24.92
CA PHE A 207 22.01 22.09 -24.51
C PHE A 207 20.80 21.39 -25.16
N GLY A 208 20.06 22.09 -26.02
CA GLY A 208 18.83 21.57 -26.66
C GLY A 208 17.61 21.58 -25.73
N CYS A 209 17.74 22.11 -24.52
CA CYS A 209 16.68 22.14 -23.52
C CYS A 209 15.62 23.18 -23.87
N ASN A 210 14.36 22.82 -23.67
CA ASN A 210 13.22 23.71 -23.85
C ASN A 210 12.11 23.39 -22.83
N ASP A 211 11.21 24.35 -22.62
CA ASP A 211 10.15 24.26 -21.61
C ASP A 211 9.14 23.13 -21.87
N ARG A 212 9.11 22.56 -23.09
CA ARG A 212 8.20 21.44 -23.43
C ARG A 212 8.82 20.08 -23.16
N GLU A 213 10.10 19.90 -23.47
CA GLU A 213 10.80 18.60 -23.38
C GLU A 213 11.59 18.43 -22.09
N THR A 214 12.10 19.52 -21.50
CA THR A 214 12.89 19.50 -20.25
C THR A 214 12.46 20.63 -19.31
N PRO A 215 11.22 20.62 -18.81
CA PRO A 215 10.68 21.70 -17.97
C PRO A 215 11.43 21.87 -16.64
N PHE A 216 12.13 20.83 -16.17
CA PHE A 216 12.93 20.87 -14.94
C PHE A 216 14.36 20.40 -15.20
N ILE A 217 15.32 21.00 -14.51
CA ILE A 217 16.75 20.72 -14.65
C ILE A 217 17.36 20.44 -13.29
N THR A 218 18.15 19.36 -13.21
CA THR A 218 18.99 19.09 -12.03
C THR A 218 20.19 20.04 -12.04
N CYS A 219 20.38 20.75 -10.94
CA CYS A 219 21.54 21.60 -10.70
C CYS A 219 22.39 20.97 -9.59
N LEU A 220 23.65 20.69 -9.91
CA LEU A 220 24.67 20.28 -8.94
C LEU A 220 25.49 21.50 -8.54
N GLU A 221 25.36 21.88 -7.28
CA GLU A 221 26.02 23.04 -6.69
C GLU A 221 27.26 22.56 -5.96
N TRP A 222 28.44 22.97 -6.44
CA TRP A 222 29.70 22.66 -5.81
C TRP A 222 30.17 23.86 -5.01
N VAL A 223 30.01 23.74 -3.69
CA VAL A 223 30.31 24.76 -2.69
C VAL A 223 31.64 24.44 -2.04
N GLU A 224 32.55 25.41 -1.99
CA GLU A 224 33.84 25.28 -1.31
C GLU A 224 33.92 26.29 -0.16
N TYR A 225 34.34 25.81 1.00
CA TYR A 225 34.69 26.60 2.17
C TYR A 225 36.17 26.48 2.45
N ARG A 226 36.79 27.58 2.86
CA ARG A 226 38.20 27.61 3.25
C ARG A 226 38.33 27.77 4.77
N ARG A 227 39.14 26.92 5.38
CA ARG A 227 39.60 27.05 6.76
C ARG A 227 40.93 27.79 6.77
N ILE A 228 41.03 28.91 7.47
CA ILE A 228 42.28 29.63 7.74
C ILE A 228 42.34 29.87 9.25
N GLU A 229 43.43 29.45 9.91
CA GLU A 229 43.61 29.59 11.36
C GLU A 229 42.42 29.05 12.18
N GLY A 230 41.76 27.99 11.69
CA GLY A 230 40.61 27.35 12.35
C GLY A 230 39.24 28.02 12.10
N ALA A 231 39.18 29.15 11.41
CA ALA A 231 37.92 29.81 11.02
C ALA A 231 37.47 29.41 9.61
N TRP A 232 36.20 29.06 9.46
CA TRP A 232 35.57 28.71 8.18
C TRP A 232 34.99 29.94 7.48
N SER A 233 35.27 30.08 6.20
CA SER A 233 34.69 31.13 5.35
C SER A 233 34.28 30.56 3.99
N PHE A 234 33.19 31.08 3.41
CA PHE A 234 32.78 30.74 2.06
C PHE A 234 33.87 31.14 1.07
N PHE A 235 34.25 30.24 0.17
CA PHE A 235 35.34 30.45 -0.77
C PHE A 235 34.85 30.49 -2.23
N LYS A 236 34.09 29.49 -2.67
CA LYS A 236 33.67 29.37 -4.08
C LYS A 236 32.32 28.66 -4.24
N LEU A 237 31.56 29.03 -5.26
CA LEU A 237 30.37 28.31 -5.73
C LEU A 237 30.47 28.08 -7.25
N LYS A 238 30.27 26.84 -7.68
CA LYS A 238 30.04 26.48 -9.09
C LYS A 238 28.69 25.79 -9.25
N ARG A 239 27.98 26.06 -10.33
CA ARG A 239 26.70 25.40 -10.68
C ARG A 239 26.83 24.65 -11.98
N LEU A 240 26.63 23.34 -11.94
CA LEU A 240 26.55 22.49 -13.11
C LEU A 240 25.07 22.20 -13.40
N ALA A 241 24.61 22.53 -14.61
CA ALA A 241 23.28 22.17 -15.09
C ALA A 241 23.35 20.81 -15.78
N ILE A 242 22.48 19.89 -15.35
CA ILE A 242 22.42 18.49 -15.79
C ILE A 242 20.95 18.19 -16.16
N PRO A 243 20.53 18.56 -17.39
CA PRO A 243 19.13 18.52 -17.80
C PRO A 243 18.51 17.12 -17.77
N TYR A 244 19.28 16.11 -18.19
CA TYR A 244 18.79 14.73 -18.37
C TYR A 244 19.03 13.83 -17.14
N GLY A 245 19.23 14.44 -15.97
CA GLY A 245 19.33 13.73 -14.69
C GLY A 245 20.75 13.35 -14.25
N LEU A 246 20.87 13.08 -12.94
CA LEU A 246 22.11 12.74 -12.25
C LEU A 246 21.91 11.45 -11.44
N ASP A 247 22.80 10.47 -11.66
CA ASP A 247 22.73 9.17 -10.97
C ASP A 247 23.77 9.05 -9.85
N TYR A 248 24.92 9.69 -10.01
CA TYR A 248 26.00 9.68 -9.03
C TYR A 248 26.83 10.95 -9.15
N ALA A 249 27.24 11.51 -8.01
CA ALA A 249 28.21 12.60 -7.95
C ALA A 249 29.08 12.51 -6.70
N SER A 250 30.40 12.62 -6.87
CA SER A 250 31.33 12.70 -5.75
C SER A 250 32.49 13.65 -6.03
N VAL A 251 33.07 14.14 -4.94
CA VAL A 251 34.33 14.89 -4.97
C VAL A 251 35.48 13.89 -4.93
N LEU A 252 36.38 13.97 -5.91
CA LEU A 252 37.58 13.14 -5.98
C LEU A 252 38.70 13.75 -5.14
N SER A 253 39.47 12.94 -4.39
CA SER A 253 40.69 13.39 -3.70
C SER A 253 41.68 13.98 -4.72
N PRO A 254 42.29 15.16 -4.49
CA PRO A 254 42.29 15.96 -3.26
C PRO A 254 41.28 17.12 -3.26
N GLY A 255 40.10 16.96 -3.85
CA GLY A 255 39.04 17.98 -3.87
C GLY A 255 39.03 18.90 -5.08
N LYS A 256 39.72 18.55 -6.18
CA LYS A 256 39.86 19.39 -7.38
C LYS A 256 38.96 19.00 -8.54
N SER A 257 38.38 17.80 -8.47
CA SER A 257 37.66 17.18 -9.58
C SER A 257 36.43 16.45 -9.07
N LEU A 258 35.44 16.28 -9.94
CA LEU A 258 34.23 15.52 -9.66
C LEU A 258 34.19 14.25 -10.51
N CYS A 259 33.69 13.17 -9.92
CA CYS A 259 33.22 12.00 -10.66
C CYS A 259 31.70 12.07 -10.77
N LEU A 260 31.17 12.00 -11.99
CA LEU A 260 29.74 12.10 -12.26
C LEU A 260 29.28 10.89 -13.09
N VAL A 261 28.14 10.31 -12.76
CA VAL A 261 27.39 9.45 -13.68
C VAL A 261 26.14 10.20 -14.07
N ALA A 262 26.12 10.64 -15.32
CA ALA A 262 25.10 11.53 -15.87
C ALA A 262 24.98 11.33 -17.38
N ARG A 263 24.01 12.02 -17.97
CA ARG A 263 23.76 12.03 -19.41
C ARG A 263 24.18 13.35 -20.02
N GLU A 264 24.70 13.30 -21.25
CA GLU A 264 25.01 14.49 -22.03
C GLU A 264 23.77 15.06 -22.73
N PRO A 265 23.78 16.37 -23.07
CA PRO A 265 24.73 17.40 -22.65
C PRO A 265 24.51 17.90 -21.20
N PHE A 266 25.59 18.21 -20.49
CA PHE A 266 25.57 18.96 -19.22
C PHE A 266 26.81 19.87 -19.14
N GLY A 267 26.77 20.89 -18.28
CA GLY A 267 27.89 21.83 -18.19
C GLY A 267 27.74 22.91 -17.13
N ILE A 268 28.80 23.69 -16.95
CA ILE A 268 28.82 24.79 -15.98
C ILE A 268 28.00 25.99 -16.51
N ILE A 269 27.10 26.49 -15.67
CA ILE A 269 26.24 27.65 -15.98
C ILE A 269 26.52 28.84 -15.08
N TYR A 270 27.28 28.65 -14.00
CA TYR A 270 27.71 29.69 -13.07
C TYR A 270 29.02 29.29 -12.37
N ASP A 271 29.97 30.22 -12.24
CA ASP A 271 31.19 30.12 -11.44
C ASP A 271 31.42 31.47 -10.75
N SER A 272 31.46 31.49 -9.41
CA SER A 272 31.59 32.73 -8.64
C SER A 272 32.94 33.43 -8.81
N VAL A 273 33.95 32.76 -9.41
CA VAL A 273 35.33 33.25 -9.57
C VAL A 273 35.70 33.47 -11.04
N LYS A 274 35.05 32.78 -11.99
CA LYS A 274 35.32 32.89 -13.44
C LYS A 274 34.10 33.38 -14.22
N SER A 275 34.29 34.33 -15.13
CA SER A 275 33.26 34.76 -16.09
C SER A 275 33.02 33.65 -17.14
N CYS A 276 32.02 32.78 -16.93
CA CYS A 276 31.70 31.72 -17.88
C CYS A 276 30.18 31.59 -18.09
N ALA A 277 29.72 31.86 -19.31
CA ALA A 277 28.53 31.23 -19.89
C ALA A 277 28.94 30.66 -21.25
N THR A 278 29.64 29.53 -21.23
CA THR A 278 30.03 28.81 -22.46
C THR A 278 29.71 27.33 -22.28
N PRO A 279 28.89 26.73 -23.16
CA PRO A 279 28.73 25.28 -23.19
C PRO A 279 30.09 24.62 -23.35
N LEU A 280 30.30 23.51 -22.66
CA LEU A 280 31.48 22.68 -22.88
C LEU A 280 31.41 22.17 -24.32
N LYS A 281 32.50 22.34 -25.08
CA LYS A 281 32.58 21.85 -26.47
C LYS A 281 32.48 20.32 -26.46
N THR A 282 31.27 19.80 -26.58
CA THR A 282 31.01 18.41 -26.95
C THR A 282 31.50 18.21 -28.38
N SER A 283 32.06 17.03 -28.65
CA SER A 283 32.70 16.63 -29.90
C SER A 283 32.03 17.20 -31.16
N GLN A 284 32.80 17.98 -31.93
CA GLN A 284 32.58 18.10 -33.36
C GLN A 284 32.72 16.70 -33.95
N TYR A 285 31.61 16.09 -34.37
CA TYR A 285 31.69 15.17 -35.48
C TYR A 285 32.21 15.99 -36.67
N LEU A 286 33.33 15.53 -37.23
CA LEU A 286 33.86 16.04 -38.47
C LEU A 286 32.73 16.05 -39.50
N THR A 287 32.26 17.25 -39.86
CA THR A 287 31.69 17.49 -41.18
C THR A 287 32.83 17.30 -42.19
N SER A 288 33.12 16.05 -42.53
CA SER A 288 33.59 15.74 -43.86
C SER A 288 32.37 15.83 -44.76
N THR A 289 32.31 16.88 -45.56
CA THR A 289 31.53 16.92 -46.79
C THR A 289 31.84 15.68 -47.61
N GLY A 290 30.93 14.70 -47.59
CA GLY A 290 31.06 13.42 -48.27
C GLY A 290 30.05 12.42 -47.74
N THR A 291 28.86 12.41 -48.33
CA THR A 291 27.87 11.34 -48.18
C THR A 291 28.46 10.01 -48.66
N ASP A 292 28.96 9.21 -47.75
CA ASP A 292 28.88 7.74 -47.84
C ASP A 292 28.25 7.23 -46.54
N GLN A 293 26.95 7.47 -46.44
CA GLN A 293 26.08 6.88 -45.43
C GLN A 293 25.99 5.38 -45.74
N ILE A 294 26.33 4.54 -44.76
CA ILE A 294 26.18 3.08 -44.86
C ILE A 294 24.71 2.79 -45.16
N SER A 295 24.44 2.21 -46.33
CA SER A 295 23.09 1.97 -46.84
C SER A 295 22.55 0.59 -46.47
N TYR A 296 23.41 -0.36 -46.08
CA TYR A 296 23.01 -1.70 -45.66
C TYR A 296 24.12 -2.40 -44.88
N THR A 297 23.74 -3.34 -44.01
CA THR A 297 24.66 -4.25 -43.33
C THR A 297 24.50 -5.65 -43.89
N TRP A 298 25.55 -6.47 -43.86
CA TRP A 298 25.47 -7.83 -44.37
C TRP A 298 26.45 -8.76 -43.66
N ALA A 299 26.12 -10.04 -43.59
CA ALA A 299 26.94 -11.10 -43.01
C ALA A 299 26.94 -12.31 -43.94
N GLU A 300 27.90 -13.21 -43.79
CA GLU A 300 27.95 -14.44 -44.59
C GLU A 300 28.23 -15.66 -43.72
N THR A 301 27.59 -16.77 -44.06
CA THR A 301 27.92 -18.11 -43.58
C THR A 301 28.59 -18.89 -44.73
N PRO A 302 29.08 -20.13 -44.50
CA PRO A 302 29.59 -20.95 -45.59
C PRO A 302 28.56 -21.20 -46.70
N GLU A 303 27.25 -21.13 -46.41
CA GLU A 303 26.19 -21.49 -47.36
C GLU A 303 25.42 -20.28 -47.90
N GLU A 304 25.30 -19.19 -47.14
CA GLU A 304 24.40 -18.07 -47.45
C GLU A 304 25.04 -16.71 -47.18
N VAL A 305 24.48 -15.68 -47.81
CA VAL A 305 24.80 -14.27 -47.55
C VAL A 305 23.51 -13.55 -47.16
N MET A 306 23.50 -12.94 -45.98
CA MET A 306 22.36 -12.23 -45.41
C MET A 306 22.61 -10.73 -45.42
N MET A 307 21.63 -9.94 -45.87
CA MET A 307 21.72 -8.49 -46.01
C MET A 307 20.49 -7.83 -45.36
N TRP A 308 20.72 -6.76 -44.60
CA TRP A 308 19.69 -5.97 -43.93
C TRP A 308 19.72 -4.50 -44.32
N MET A 309 18.54 -3.91 -44.53
CA MET A 309 18.35 -2.49 -44.86
C MET A 309 17.11 -1.93 -44.17
N SER A 310 17.21 -0.72 -43.60
CA SER A 310 16.11 -0.06 -42.91
C SER A 310 15.42 1.00 -43.77
N PHE A 311 14.08 1.03 -43.73
CA PHE A 311 13.17 1.97 -44.38
C PHE A 311 12.20 2.57 -43.36
N GLU A 312 11.26 3.40 -43.80
CA GLU A 312 10.26 4.03 -42.93
C GLU A 312 9.35 2.97 -42.25
N LYS A 313 8.96 3.20 -41.00
CA LYS A 313 7.98 2.36 -40.27
C LYS A 313 6.69 2.22 -41.10
N HIS A 314 6.11 1.01 -41.12
CA HIS A 314 4.97 0.61 -41.97
C HIS A 314 5.23 0.47 -43.48
N THR A 315 6.48 0.38 -43.95
CA THR A 315 6.78 0.05 -45.36
C THR A 315 6.21 -1.32 -45.74
N SER A 316 5.36 -1.37 -46.79
CA SER A 316 4.71 -2.61 -47.25
C SER A 316 5.49 -3.28 -48.39
N LYS A 317 5.22 -4.57 -48.66
CA LYS A 317 5.80 -5.27 -49.82
C LYS A 317 5.49 -4.60 -51.17
N HIS A 318 4.42 -3.81 -51.26
CA HIS A 318 4.04 -3.11 -52.50
C HIS A 318 4.89 -1.86 -52.76
N ASP A 319 5.55 -1.33 -51.72
CA ASP A 319 6.42 -0.15 -51.82
C ASP A 319 7.85 -0.51 -52.28
N LEU A 320 8.15 -1.80 -52.37
CA LEU A 320 9.45 -2.37 -52.72
C LEU A 320 9.39 -3.24 -53.98
N VAL A 321 10.37 -3.05 -54.86
CA VAL A 321 10.65 -3.97 -55.97
C VAL A 321 12.05 -4.51 -55.80
N ILE A 322 12.16 -5.82 -55.62
CA ILE A 322 13.44 -6.52 -55.44
C ILE A 322 13.62 -7.52 -56.59
N GLU A 323 14.67 -7.31 -57.37
CA GLU A 323 15.06 -8.16 -58.49
C GLU A 323 16.36 -8.88 -58.11
N ILE A 324 16.28 -10.21 -57.95
CA ILE A 324 17.41 -11.09 -57.67
C ILE A 324 17.74 -11.87 -58.94
N GLN A 325 18.98 -11.73 -59.43
CA GLN A 325 19.50 -12.46 -60.59
C GLN A 325 20.80 -13.16 -60.20
N GLN A 326 21.27 -14.09 -61.04
CA GLN A 326 22.39 -15.01 -60.72
C GLN A 326 23.64 -14.29 -60.19
N GLN A 327 23.87 -13.04 -60.59
CA GLN A 327 25.00 -12.24 -60.12
C GLN A 327 24.63 -10.76 -59.93
N ASN A 328 23.36 -10.43 -59.73
CA ASN A 328 22.93 -9.04 -59.57
C ASN A 328 21.78 -8.92 -58.56
N LEU A 329 21.84 -7.88 -57.73
CA LEU A 329 20.79 -7.53 -56.79
C LEU A 329 20.37 -6.08 -56.99
N LYS A 330 19.07 -5.87 -57.19
CA LYS A 330 18.47 -4.55 -57.32
C LYS A 330 17.27 -4.39 -56.38
N ILE A 331 17.26 -3.30 -55.61
CA ILE A 331 16.25 -2.92 -54.62
C ILE A 331 15.79 -1.49 -54.91
N VAL A 332 14.50 -1.35 -55.17
CA VAL A 332 13.83 -0.08 -55.46
C VAL A 332 12.74 0.16 -54.41
N TYR A 333 12.78 1.30 -53.72
CA TYR A 333 11.78 1.72 -52.74
C TYR A 333 11.11 3.01 -53.22
N LYS A 334 9.78 3.06 -53.27
CA LYS A 334 8.98 4.22 -53.75
C LYS A 334 9.51 4.86 -55.05
N ASN A 335 9.82 4.05 -56.06
CA ASN A 335 10.41 4.42 -57.36
C ASN A 335 11.83 5.02 -57.33
N GLN A 336 12.52 5.00 -56.19
CA GLN A 336 13.94 5.36 -56.08
C GLN A 336 14.79 4.10 -55.91
N THR A 337 15.87 3.98 -56.68
CA THR A 337 16.78 2.82 -56.60
C THR A 337 17.75 3.03 -55.44
N TYR A 338 17.69 2.17 -54.43
CA TYR A 338 18.54 2.24 -53.23
C TYR A 338 19.77 1.34 -53.37
N LEU A 339 19.62 0.20 -54.02
CA LEU A 339 20.73 -0.70 -54.35
C LEU A 339 20.53 -1.25 -55.75
N ASN A 340 21.57 -1.23 -56.58
CA ASN A 340 21.58 -1.90 -57.86
C ASN A 340 23.04 -2.18 -58.23
N GLY A 341 23.44 -3.44 -58.25
CA GLY A 341 24.79 -3.78 -58.62
C GLY A 341 25.08 -5.27 -58.70
N GLU A 342 26.24 -5.58 -59.27
CA GLU A 342 26.73 -6.93 -59.45
C GLU A 342 27.22 -7.51 -58.12
N LEU A 343 26.72 -8.69 -57.77
CA LEU A 343 27.11 -9.41 -56.56
C LEU A 343 28.56 -9.93 -56.70
N ALA A 344 29.28 -10.05 -55.58
CA ALA A 344 30.68 -10.50 -55.62
C ALA A 344 30.85 -11.89 -56.24
N HIS A 345 29.90 -12.80 -56.00
CA HIS A 345 29.88 -14.14 -56.60
C HIS A 345 28.47 -14.58 -57.02
N ASN A 346 28.41 -15.66 -57.80
CA ASN A 346 27.15 -16.22 -58.28
C ASN A 346 26.32 -16.85 -57.14
N ILE A 347 25.01 -16.63 -57.20
CA ILE A 347 24.02 -17.15 -56.26
C ILE A 347 23.02 -18.09 -56.96
N VAL A 348 22.37 -18.95 -56.18
CA VAL A 348 21.27 -19.80 -56.66
C VAL A 348 19.98 -19.00 -56.53
N VAL A 349 19.49 -18.44 -57.64
CA VAL A 349 18.35 -17.51 -57.65
C VAL A 349 17.09 -18.16 -57.06
N ASP A 350 16.78 -19.39 -57.44
CA ASP A 350 15.56 -20.10 -56.99
C ASP A 350 15.56 -20.42 -55.48
N SER A 351 16.72 -20.40 -54.84
CA SER A 351 16.89 -20.66 -53.40
C SER A 351 17.05 -19.38 -52.58
N SER A 352 17.20 -18.22 -53.22
CA SER A 352 17.39 -16.93 -52.54
C SER A 352 16.05 -16.28 -52.22
N THR A 353 15.88 -15.71 -51.03
CA THR A 353 14.60 -15.17 -50.54
C THR A 353 14.75 -13.80 -49.91
N TRP A 354 13.63 -13.09 -49.73
CA TRP A 354 13.60 -11.83 -48.99
C TRP A 354 12.29 -11.64 -48.24
N LYS A 355 12.33 -10.88 -47.14
CA LYS A 355 11.15 -10.47 -46.38
C LYS A 355 11.34 -9.06 -45.82
N ILE A 356 10.24 -8.36 -45.58
CA ILE A 356 10.23 -7.08 -44.89
C ILE A 356 9.26 -7.14 -43.72
N SER A 357 9.69 -6.62 -42.57
CA SER A 357 8.89 -6.49 -41.35
C SER A 357 9.22 -5.17 -40.66
N ASP A 358 8.20 -4.37 -40.36
CA ASP A 358 8.30 -3.05 -39.71
C ASP A 358 9.42 -2.13 -40.26
N GLY A 359 9.49 -1.98 -41.58
CA GLY A 359 10.51 -1.16 -42.25
C GLY A 359 11.90 -1.80 -42.33
N GLN A 360 12.14 -2.99 -41.78
CA GLN A 360 13.41 -3.72 -41.92
C GLN A 360 13.33 -4.77 -43.03
N LEU A 361 14.11 -4.58 -44.10
CA LEU A 361 14.25 -5.51 -45.21
C LEU A 361 15.40 -6.48 -44.95
N GLU A 362 15.11 -7.78 -44.99
CA GLU A 362 16.06 -8.88 -44.94
C GLU A 362 16.10 -9.62 -46.29
N VAL A 363 17.29 -9.75 -46.87
CA VAL A 363 17.55 -10.49 -48.12
C VAL A 363 18.56 -11.60 -47.84
N ILE A 364 18.20 -12.84 -48.17
CA ILE A 364 19.02 -14.04 -47.98
C ILE A 364 19.37 -14.61 -49.35
N LEU A 365 20.66 -14.67 -49.67
CA LEU A 365 21.18 -15.13 -50.95
C LEU A 365 21.97 -16.44 -50.77
N SER A 366 21.54 -17.52 -51.42
CA SER A 366 22.23 -18.82 -51.31
C SER A 366 23.43 -18.88 -52.27
N LYS A 367 24.62 -19.21 -51.75
CA LYS A 367 25.86 -19.27 -52.53
C LYS A 367 25.85 -20.50 -53.47
N VAL A 368 26.32 -20.33 -54.71
CA VAL A 368 26.53 -21.49 -55.62
C VAL A 368 27.70 -22.36 -55.16
N ASN A 369 28.78 -21.73 -54.66
CA ASN A 369 29.96 -22.43 -54.14
C ASN A 369 30.01 -22.26 -52.62
N GLN A 370 29.71 -23.34 -51.89
CA GLN A 370 29.78 -23.37 -50.43
C GLN A 370 31.22 -23.14 -49.95
N SER A 371 31.37 -22.39 -48.87
CA SER A 371 32.65 -21.98 -48.24
C SER A 371 33.50 -21.00 -49.05
N GLN A 372 32.93 -20.30 -50.02
CA GLN A 372 33.56 -19.15 -50.68
C GLN A 372 33.31 -17.88 -49.86
N ASP A 373 34.38 -17.24 -49.38
CA ASP A 373 34.34 -15.97 -48.63
C ASP A 373 34.11 -14.79 -49.57
N TRP A 374 33.20 -13.89 -49.19
CA TRP A 374 32.88 -12.67 -49.92
C TRP A 374 33.60 -11.50 -49.26
N ASP A 375 34.43 -10.78 -50.02
CA ASP A 375 35.12 -9.59 -49.49
C ASP A 375 34.19 -8.36 -49.48
N HIS A 376 33.10 -8.39 -50.26
CA HIS A 376 32.10 -7.34 -50.41
C HIS A 376 30.79 -7.97 -50.90
N LEU A 377 29.63 -7.34 -50.65
CA LEU A 377 28.34 -7.84 -51.15
C LEU A 377 28.12 -7.49 -52.63
N VAL A 378 28.35 -6.21 -52.97
CA VAL A 378 28.12 -5.64 -54.30
C VAL A 378 29.41 -4.98 -54.78
N HIS A 379 29.87 -5.35 -55.96
CA HIS A 379 31.15 -4.91 -56.51
C HIS A 379 31.17 -3.38 -56.71
N GLY A 380 32.15 -2.71 -56.11
CA GLY A 380 32.33 -1.26 -56.21
C GLY A 380 31.39 -0.42 -55.33
N ASN A 381 30.59 -1.02 -54.44
CA ASN A 381 29.73 -0.29 -53.50
C ASN A 381 30.36 -0.24 -52.09
N LEU A 382 30.84 0.95 -51.68
CA LEU A 382 31.48 1.17 -50.38
C LEU A 382 30.49 1.42 -49.23
N ARG A 383 29.18 1.36 -49.48
CA ARG A 383 28.13 1.68 -48.50
C ARG A 383 27.57 0.46 -47.78
N GLY A 384 28.16 -0.72 -47.97
CA GLY A 384 27.78 -1.96 -47.29
C GLY A 384 28.79 -2.35 -46.21
N GLN A 385 28.38 -2.50 -44.95
CA GLN A 385 29.26 -2.92 -43.86
C GLN A 385 29.12 -4.44 -43.58
N LYS A 386 30.23 -5.19 -43.69
CA LYS A 386 30.29 -6.63 -43.39
C LYS A 386 30.39 -6.87 -41.89
N VAL A 387 29.48 -7.66 -41.32
CA VAL A 387 29.47 -8.04 -39.90
C VAL A 387 30.31 -9.31 -39.72
N SER A 388 31.27 -9.28 -38.80
CA SER A 388 32.35 -10.26 -38.67
C SER A 388 31.97 -11.58 -37.97
N ASP A 389 30.78 -11.68 -37.38
CA ASP A 389 30.32 -12.88 -36.67
C ASP A 389 28.88 -13.24 -37.11
N ALA A 390 28.78 -14.17 -38.06
CA ALA A 390 27.54 -14.46 -38.77
C ALA A 390 26.51 -15.25 -37.92
N GLU A 391 26.97 -16.06 -36.96
CA GLU A 391 26.10 -16.79 -36.03
C GLU A 391 25.55 -15.86 -34.96
N ALA A 392 26.38 -14.95 -34.42
CA ALA A 392 25.92 -13.93 -33.47
C ALA A 392 24.96 -12.93 -34.13
N ALA A 393 25.21 -12.51 -35.38
CA ALA A 393 24.36 -11.54 -36.07
C ALA A 393 22.96 -12.09 -36.43
N ALA A 394 22.87 -13.37 -36.85
CA ALA A 394 21.60 -14.03 -37.12
C ALA A 394 20.75 -14.21 -35.85
N GLU A 395 21.39 -14.54 -34.72
CA GLU A 395 20.72 -14.64 -33.42
C GLU A 395 20.26 -13.27 -32.90
N TRP A 396 21.09 -12.22 -33.07
CA TRP A 396 20.74 -10.84 -32.73
C TRP A 396 19.58 -10.29 -33.57
N HIS A 397 19.51 -10.61 -34.86
CA HIS A 397 18.43 -10.16 -35.73
C HIS A 397 17.12 -10.95 -35.51
N HIS A 398 17.20 -12.26 -35.21
CA HIS A 398 16.04 -13.04 -34.79
C HIS A 398 15.44 -12.55 -33.46
N ARG A 399 16.27 -12.08 -32.53
CA ARG A 399 15.81 -11.45 -31.28
C ARG A 399 15.14 -10.09 -31.50
N LEU A 400 15.53 -9.34 -32.53
CA LEU A 400 14.92 -8.06 -32.90
C LEU A 400 13.56 -8.20 -33.61
N ILE A 401 13.34 -9.28 -34.38
CA ILE A 401 12.03 -9.57 -35.00
C ILE A 401 10.96 -9.87 -33.94
N HIS A 402 11.36 -10.39 -32.78
CA HIS A 402 10.44 -10.66 -31.66
C HIS A 402 10.03 -9.42 -30.87
N ILE A 403 10.65 -8.26 -31.14
CA ILE A 403 10.36 -6.99 -30.45
C ILE A 403 9.32 -6.15 -31.23
N ALA A 404 9.02 -6.48 -32.49
CA ALA A 404 8.09 -5.72 -33.35
C ALA A 404 6.84 -6.50 -33.79
N SER A 405 6.49 -7.61 -33.12
CA SER A 405 5.19 -8.27 -33.31
C SER A 405 4.29 -8.02 -32.09
N GLU A 406 3.61 -6.87 -32.08
CA GLU A 406 2.41 -6.68 -31.28
C GLU A 406 1.28 -7.50 -31.92
N ASP A 407 0.94 -8.65 -31.32
CA ASP A 407 -0.46 -8.95 -30.97
C ASP A 407 -0.58 -10.19 -30.07
N MET A 408 -1.00 -9.91 -28.82
CA MET A 408 -1.92 -10.64 -27.96
C MET A 408 -1.67 -12.12 -27.56
N GLN A 409 -1.55 -12.37 -26.25
CA GLN A 409 -2.74 -12.59 -25.38
C GLN A 409 -2.37 -12.56 -23.87
N PRO A 410 -3.35 -12.25 -23.00
CA PRO A 410 -3.20 -11.80 -21.63
C PRO A 410 -3.28 -12.96 -20.64
N GLY A 411 -2.55 -12.86 -19.54
CA GLY A 411 -2.84 -13.67 -18.35
C GLY A 411 -1.62 -14.02 -17.51
N ALA A 412 -1.32 -13.19 -16.51
CA ALA A 412 -0.86 -13.66 -15.20
C ALA A 412 -1.00 -12.53 -14.16
N VAL A 413 -2.10 -12.59 -13.42
CA VAL A 413 -2.20 -12.44 -11.96
C VAL A 413 -1.30 -11.39 -11.28
N GLY A 414 -1.95 -10.33 -10.78
CA GLY A 414 -1.71 -9.72 -9.46
C GLY A 414 -0.31 -9.21 -9.13
N SER A 415 -0.09 -7.90 -9.24
CA SER A 415 0.94 -7.20 -8.45
C SER A 415 0.77 -5.68 -8.52
N ARG A 416 1.16 -5.06 -7.40
CA ARG A 416 1.23 -3.62 -7.11
C ARG A 416 2.04 -2.89 -8.20
N PRO A 417 1.74 -1.62 -8.52
CA PRO A 417 2.61 -0.85 -9.42
C PRO A 417 4.00 -0.75 -8.77
N PRO A 418 5.08 -0.91 -9.54
CA PRO A 418 6.43 -0.70 -9.04
C PRO A 418 6.65 0.76 -8.66
N ILE A 419 7.32 0.97 -7.53
CA ILE A 419 7.70 2.30 -7.01
C ILE A 419 8.72 3.02 -7.91
N PHE A 420 9.19 2.36 -8.97
CA PHE A 420 9.64 3.04 -10.17
C PHE A 420 9.56 2.07 -11.37
N SER A 421 8.64 2.29 -12.31
CA SER A 421 8.64 1.61 -13.61
C SER A 421 8.94 2.63 -14.70
N SER A 422 9.92 2.32 -15.54
CA SER A 422 10.18 3.03 -16.79
C SER A 422 9.00 2.98 -17.77
N GLU A 423 7.94 2.24 -17.49
CA GLU A 423 6.69 2.22 -18.28
C GLU A 423 5.65 3.26 -17.83
N GLN A 424 5.98 4.12 -16.85
CA GLN A 424 5.18 5.30 -16.46
C GLN A 424 5.79 6.62 -16.95
N LEU A 425 6.60 6.55 -18.00
CA LEU A 425 7.13 7.71 -18.71
C LEU A 425 6.00 8.26 -19.61
N GLU A 426 5.74 9.57 -19.59
CA GLU A 426 5.04 10.20 -20.71
C GLU A 426 5.88 9.96 -21.98
N GLU A 427 5.31 10.01 -23.19
CA GLU A 427 6.08 9.86 -24.45
C GLU A 427 7.27 10.86 -24.54
N CYS A 428 7.29 11.90 -23.70
CA CYS A 428 8.36 12.88 -23.53
C CYS A 428 9.55 12.38 -22.68
N ASP A 429 9.34 11.33 -21.88
CA ASP A 429 10.29 10.80 -20.89
C ASP A 429 10.88 9.44 -21.29
N ASP A 430 10.45 8.86 -22.43
CA ASP A 430 11.06 7.64 -22.98
C ASP A 430 12.46 7.97 -23.50
N VAL A 431 13.48 7.60 -22.74
CA VAL A 431 14.86 7.93 -23.10
C VAL A 431 15.71 6.67 -23.27
N PRO A 432 16.34 6.48 -24.44
CA PRO A 432 17.24 5.37 -24.68
C PRO A 432 18.35 5.33 -23.61
N LEU A 433 18.54 4.16 -23.00
CA LEU A 433 19.62 3.88 -22.04
C LEU A 433 21.03 4.01 -22.66
N ASP A 434 21.12 4.28 -23.95
CA ASP A 434 22.35 4.27 -24.75
C ASP A 434 23.27 5.48 -24.51
N ASP A 435 22.86 6.45 -23.67
CA ASP A 435 23.57 7.74 -23.48
C ASP A 435 24.01 8.08 -22.05
N THR A 436 24.19 7.09 -21.16
CA THR A 436 24.76 7.31 -19.82
C THR A 436 26.27 7.08 -19.81
N TYR A 437 27.01 7.96 -19.14
CA TYR A 437 28.47 7.90 -19.11
C TYR A 437 29.02 8.22 -17.71
N VAL A 438 30.22 7.71 -17.43
CA VAL A 438 31.04 8.15 -16.29
C VAL A 438 31.95 9.29 -16.76
N PHE A 439 31.93 10.39 -16.04
CA PHE A 439 32.71 11.59 -16.34
C PHE A 439 33.67 11.95 -15.21
N ARG A 440 34.88 12.38 -15.59
CA ARG A 440 35.72 13.22 -14.72
C ARG A 440 35.59 14.67 -15.16
N PHE A 441 34.97 15.48 -14.30
CA PHE A 441 34.88 16.92 -14.47
C PHE A 441 35.97 17.61 -13.66
N ASP A 442 36.82 18.39 -14.32
CA ASP A 442 37.93 19.10 -13.70
C ASP A 442 37.48 20.51 -13.27
N GLY A 443 37.52 20.79 -11.98
CA GLY A 443 37.02 22.05 -11.43
C GLY A 443 37.93 23.26 -11.59
N GLU A 444 39.18 23.05 -12.00
CA GLU A 444 40.11 24.15 -12.28
C GLU A 444 39.95 24.62 -13.72
N SER A 445 39.98 23.71 -14.69
CA SER A 445 39.76 24.02 -16.12
C SER A 445 38.28 24.24 -16.46
N ASN A 446 37.36 23.74 -15.63
CA ASN A 446 35.93 23.61 -15.92
C ASN A 446 35.67 22.76 -17.18
N GLU A 447 36.48 21.75 -17.48
CA GLU A 447 36.33 20.88 -18.65
C GLU A 447 36.10 19.40 -18.28
N LEU A 448 35.42 18.67 -19.17
CA LEU A 448 35.38 17.21 -19.11
C LEU A 448 36.71 16.64 -19.59
N THR A 449 37.41 15.96 -18.70
CA THR A 449 38.76 15.43 -18.97
C THR A 449 38.73 13.97 -19.39
N HIS A 450 37.82 13.18 -18.83
CA HIS A 450 37.67 11.75 -19.12
C HIS A 450 36.19 11.38 -19.25
N LYS A 451 35.89 10.43 -20.13
CA LYS A 451 34.55 9.91 -20.40
C LYS A 451 34.63 8.40 -20.62
N ALA A 452 33.77 7.64 -19.95
CA ALA A 452 33.59 6.20 -20.17
C ALA A 452 32.12 5.91 -20.49
N ILE A 453 31.87 5.11 -21.51
CA ILE A 453 30.53 4.74 -21.97
C ILE A 453 29.97 3.64 -21.05
N LEU A 454 28.73 3.82 -20.57
CA LEU A 454 28.01 2.83 -19.77
C LEU A 454 26.92 2.08 -20.56
N SER A 455 26.84 2.24 -21.89
CA SER A 455 25.91 1.53 -22.77
C SER A 455 25.97 0.02 -22.50
N GLY A 456 24.90 -0.53 -21.91
CA GLY A 456 24.79 -1.94 -21.49
C GLY A 456 25.10 -2.25 -20.01
N TYR A 457 25.67 -1.30 -19.24
CA TYR A 457 26.01 -1.46 -17.82
C TYR A 457 25.09 -0.61 -16.93
N GLN A 458 24.16 -1.24 -16.20
CA GLN A 458 23.23 -0.56 -15.31
C GLN A 458 23.87 -0.21 -13.95
N LEU A 459 23.72 1.03 -13.47
CA LEU A 459 24.08 1.39 -12.08
C LEU A 459 23.12 0.70 -11.10
N LEU A 460 23.65 -0.19 -10.26
CA LEU A 460 22.87 -1.01 -9.34
C LEU A 460 22.63 -0.32 -7.99
N PHE A 461 23.69 0.22 -7.37
CA PHE A 461 23.66 0.96 -6.11
C PHE A 461 25.00 1.65 -5.83
N THR A 462 25.02 2.56 -4.86
CA THR A 462 26.23 3.18 -4.31
C THR A 462 26.53 2.60 -2.94
N THR A 463 27.80 2.46 -2.59
CA THR A 463 28.24 1.89 -1.32
C THR A 463 29.37 2.69 -0.71
N ARG A 464 29.45 2.65 0.62
CA ARG A 464 30.53 3.26 1.39
C ARG A 464 31.90 2.73 0.95
N SER A 465 32.87 3.63 0.94
CA SER A 465 34.29 3.35 0.69
C SER A 465 35.14 3.65 1.91
N VAL A 466 36.43 3.27 1.85
CA VAL A 466 37.39 3.65 2.89
C VAL A 466 37.47 5.18 3.05
N PRO A 467 37.68 5.68 4.28
CA PRO A 467 37.82 7.12 4.54
C PRO A 467 38.77 7.81 3.57
N GLY A 468 38.36 8.97 3.05
CA GLY A 468 39.16 9.78 2.13
C GLY A 468 39.03 9.43 0.64
N LEU A 469 38.36 8.31 0.29
CA LEU A 469 37.96 8.03 -1.10
C LEU A 469 36.50 8.41 -1.35
N SER A 470 36.15 8.65 -2.61
CA SER A 470 34.76 8.81 -3.03
C SER A 470 33.95 7.52 -2.76
N PRO A 471 32.63 7.60 -2.54
CA PRO A 471 31.77 6.42 -2.49
C PRO A 471 31.96 5.54 -3.73
N ALA A 472 31.99 4.23 -3.56
CA ALA A 472 32.05 3.31 -4.67
C ALA A 472 30.66 3.12 -5.28
N PHE A 473 30.60 2.71 -6.54
CA PHE A 473 29.35 2.40 -7.21
C PHE A 473 29.40 1.02 -7.86
N CYS A 474 28.26 0.33 -7.85
CA CYS A 474 28.12 -1.01 -8.41
C CYS A 474 27.52 -0.93 -9.80
N LEU A 475 28.19 -1.48 -10.81
CA LEU A 475 27.67 -1.62 -12.17
C LEU A 475 27.34 -3.08 -12.45
N ARG A 476 26.19 -3.34 -13.07
CA ARG A 476 25.85 -4.65 -13.61
C ARG A 476 26.76 -4.98 -14.77
N HIS A 477 27.46 -6.11 -14.72
CA HIS A 477 28.26 -6.64 -15.82
C HIS A 477 27.82 -8.09 -16.06
N ASP A 478 27.12 -8.33 -17.17
CA ASP A 478 26.43 -9.60 -17.45
C ASP A 478 25.50 -10.04 -16.29
N VAL A 479 25.87 -11.14 -15.64
CA VAL A 479 25.17 -11.72 -14.49
C VAL A 479 25.70 -11.20 -13.15
N ASP A 480 26.86 -10.55 -13.13
CA ASP A 480 27.56 -10.13 -11.91
C ASP A 480 27.35 -8.63 -11.60
N GLY A 481 27.54 -8.25 -10.34
CA GLY A 481 27.64 -6.85 -9.92
C GLY A 481 29.09 -6.49 -9.61
N LEU A 482 29.67 -5.53 -10.32
CA LEU A 482 31.07 -5.10 -10.14
C LEU A 482 31.11 -3.78 -9.39
N ILE A 483 31.82 -3.75 -8.27
CA ILE A 483 32.06 -2.53 -7.49
C ILE A 483 33.24 -1.78 -8.11
N TRP A 484 33.02 -0.51 -8.43
CA TRP A 484 33.98 0.40 -9.00
C TRP A 484 34.26 1.53 -8.02
N GLN A 485 35.53 1.67 -7.67
CA GLN A 485 36.04 2.75 -6.84
C GLN A 485 36.59 3.86 -7.74
N PRO A 486 36.01 5.08 -7.74
CA PRO A 486 36.63 6.22 -8.39
C PRO A 486 37.96 6.54 -7.71
N MET A 487 39.03 6.66 -8.50
CA MET A 487 40.35 7.00 -7.99
C MET A 487 40.53 8.52 -7.91
N GLY A 488 41.30 8.98 -6.91
CA GLY A 488 41.71 10.38 -6.81
C GLY A 488 42.76 10.77 -7.85
N ASP A 489 43.12 12.06 -7.86
CA ASP A 489 44.07 12.68 -8.79
C ASP A 489 45.56 12.52 -8.34
N GLU A 490 45.82 11.77 -7.27
CA GLU A 490 47.14 11.71 -6.58
C GLU A 490 48.18 10.78 -7.21
N VAL A 491 47.92 10.19 -8.39
CA VAL A 491 48.85 9.25 -9.05
C VAL A 491 49.22 9.79 -10.44
N GLU A 492 50.50 9.71 -10.83
CA GLU A 492 51.02 10.06 -12.17
C GLU A 492 50.47 9.18 -13.33
N GLN A 493 49.31 8.54 -13.14
CA GLN A 493 48.64 7.68 -14.10
C GLN A 493 47.38 8.35 -14.68
N PRO A 494 46.90 7.93 -15.87
CA PRO A 494 45.60 8.39 -16.38
C PRO A 494 44.49 8.01 -15.38
N TRP A 495 43.59 8.96 -15.11
CA TRP A 495 42.47 8.74 -14.20
C TRP A 495 41.59 7.58 -14.69
N GLY A 496 41.06 6.81 -13.73
CA GLY A 496 40.12 5.72 -14.00
C GLY A 496 39.41 5.25 -12.73
N CYS A 497 38.53 4.26 -12.89
CA CYS A 497 37.87 3.58 -11.78
C CYS A 497 38.46 2.18 -11.60
N LEU A 498 38.76 1.81 -10.35
CA LEU A 498 39.30 0.50 -10.03
C LEU A 498 38.17 -0.47 -9.67
N ASN A 499 38.13 -1.65 -10.29
CA ASN A 499 37.25 -2.71 -9.85
C ASN A 499 37.78 -3.35 -8.54
N THR A 500 37.07 -3.16 -7.44
CA THR A 500 37.50 -3.57 -6.08
C THR A 500 36.81 -4.83 -5.57
N ALA A 501 35.61 -5.14 -6.05
CA ALA A 501 34.88 -6.34 -5.68
C ALA A 501 33.97 -6.81 -6.81
N VAL A 502 33.62 -8.10 -6.78
CA VAL A 502 32.65 -8.74 -7.66
C VAL A 502 31.64 -9.46 -6.78
N LEU A 503 30.36 -9.11 -6.91
CA LEU A 503 29.23 -9.79 -6.32
C LEU A 503 28.67 -10.74 -7.38
N GLN A 504 29.08 -12.01 -7.34
CA GLN A 504 28.73 -12.99 -8.37
C GLN A 504 27.20 -13.14 -8.50
N ALA A 505 26.63 -13.29 -9.69
CA ALA A 505 25.19 -13.42 -9.97
C ALA A 505 24.28 -12.28 -9.46
N LEU A 506 24.82 -11.19 -8.88
CA LEU A 506 23.99 -10.12 -8.34
C LEU A 506 23.19 -9.39 -9.43
N GLY A 507 23.74 -9.25 -10.64
CA GLY A 507 23.03 -8.67 -11.78
C GLY A 507 21.77 -9.46 -12.14
N TYR A 508 21.82 -10.79 -12.06
CA TYR A 508 20.65 -11.65 -12.26
C TYR A 508 19.67 -11.57 -11.09
N ILE A 509 20.18 -11.60 -9.85
CA ILE A 509 19.35 -11.51 -8.64
C ILE A 509 18.61 -10.18 -8.60
N GLN A 510 19.30 -9.07 -8.85
CA GLN A 510 18.70 -7.74 -8.87
C GLN A 510 17.67 -7.59 -9.98
N ALA A 511 17.95 -8.08 -11.20
CA ALA A 511 16.99 -8.05 -12.30
C ALA A 511 15.70 -8.82 -11.99
N SER A 512 15.74 -9.81 -11.10
CA SER A 512 14.55 -10.56 -10.66
C SER A 512 13.68 -9.86 -9.60
N LYS A 513 14.06 -8.65 -9.15
CA LYS A 513 13.39 -7.92 -8.05
C LYS A 513 12.85 -6.55 -8.51
N GLU A 514 11.60 -6.55 -8.97
CA GLU A 514 10.93 -5.39 -9.57
C GLU A 514 10.53 -4.29 -8.56
N GLN A 515 10.40 -4.63 -7.27
CA GLN A 515 9.90 -3.72 -6.21
C GLN A 515 11.02 -3.21 -5.27
N ARG A 516 12.27 -3.36 -5.70
CA ARG A 516 13.45 -3.00 -4.90
C ARG A 516 13.55 -1.48 -4.73
N LYS A 517 13.55 -1.04 -3.47
CA LYS A 517 13.78 0.36 -3.08
C LYS A 517 15.24 0.67 -2.76
N PHE A 518 15.89 -0.16 -1.94
CA PHE A 518 17.31 0.02 -1.59
C PHE A 518 18.13 -1.23 -1.94
N THR A 519 19.40 -1.03 -2.29
CA THR A 519 20.41 -2.08 -2.27
C THR A 519 21.61 -1.57 -1.51
N VAL A 520 22.02 -2.33 -0.50
CA VAL A 520 23.10 -1.96 0.42
C VAL A 520 24.08 -3.11 0.54
N ALA A 521 25.36 -2.77 0.71
CA ALA A 521 26.41 -3.72 0.97
C ALA A 521 27.32 -3.15 2.07
N PRO A 522 27.95 -4.00 2.90
CA PRO A 522 28.91 -3.54 3.87
C PRO A 522 30.16 -2.96 3.19
N PRO A 523 30.90 -2.07 3.86
CA PRO A 523 32.09 -1.46 3.29
C PRO A 523 33.15 -2.50 2.94
N SER A 524 33.78 -2.34 1.77
CA SER A 524 34.91 -3.17 1.33
C SER A 524 36.17 -2.75 2.08
N MET A 525 36.39 -3.32 3.26
CA MET A 525 37.66 -3.20 3.99
C MET A 525 38.69 -4.12 3.35
N VAL A 526 39.84 -3.58 2.92
CA VAL A 526 41.20 -4.14 2.62
C VAL A 526 41.30 -5.52 1.91
N THR A 527 40.50 -6.49 2.29
CA THR A 527 40.19 -7.71 1.56
C THR A 527 39.26 -7.39 0.38
N PHE A 528 39.61 -7.83 -0.83
CA PHE A 528 38.79 -7.71 -2.05
C PHE A 528 37.50 -8.58 -2.00
N TYR A 529 36.86 -8.66 -0.84
CA TYR A 529 35.78 -9.58 -0.50
C TYR A 529 34.66 -8.83 0.25
N MET A 530 33.45 -8.82 -0.32
CA MET A 530 32.23 -8.37 0.36
C MET A 530 31.47 -9.57 0.91
N SER A 531 31.08 -9.50 2.18
CA SER A 531 30.44 -10.62 2.88
C SER A 531 29.01 -10.89 2.39
N TYR A 532 28.25 -9.85 2.05
CA TYR A 532 26.91 -9.95 1.48
C TYR A 532 26.48 -8.67 0.75
N ALA A 533 25.38 -8.75 0.01
CA ALA A 533 24.59 -7.60 -0.42
C ALA A 533 23.13 -7.83 -0.01
N ALA A 534 22.44 -6.80 0.44
CA ALA A 534 21.02 -6.86 0.79
C ALA A 534 20.19 -6.02 -0.18
N LEU A 535 19.16 -6.62 -0.75
CA LEU A 535 18.16 -5.95 -1.58
C LEU A 535 16.88 -5.82 -0.77
N CYS A 536 16.45 -4.59 -0.52
CA CYS A 536 15.26 -4.30 0.26
C CYS A 536 14.14 -3.90 -0.69
N ASP A 537 13.07 -4.69 -0.73
CA ASP A 537 11.82 -4.29 -1.37
C ASP A 537 11.25 -3.10 -0.61
N ALA A 538 10.39 -2.34 -1.28
CA ALA A 538 9.72 -1.22 -0.64
C ALA A 538 8.83 -1.63 0.54
N PHE A 539 8.31 -2.86 0.59
CA PHE A 539 7.31 -3.25 1.60
C PHE A 539 7.49 -4.63 2.22
N THR A 540 7.98 -5.62 1.45
CA THR A 540 7.69 -7.03 1.79
C THR A 540 8.90 -7.84 2.21
N HIS A 541 10.03 -7.68 1.54
CA HIS A 541 11.16 -8.61 1.68
C HIS A 541 12.50 -7.90 1.70
N VAL A 542 13.41 -8.50 2.43
CA VAL A 542 14.84 -8.22 2.37
C VAL A 542 15.55 -9.49 1.89
N TYR A 543 16.18 -9.41 0.73
CA TYR A 543 16.97 -10.51 0.16
C TYR A 543 18.44 -10.32 0.53
N ILE A 544 18.96 -11.18 1.39
CA ILE A 544 20.35 -11.13 1.84
C ILE A 544 21.15 -12.14 1.04
N TYR A 545 22.04 -11.64 0.20
CA TYR A 545 22.84 -12.43 -0.72
C TYR A 545 24.29 -12.52 -0.24
N ARG A 546 24.70 -13.67 0.28
CA ARG A 546 26.03 -13.93 0.83
C ARG A 546 26.92 -14.61 -0.21
N GLN A 547 28.10 -14.04 -0.42
CA GLN A 547 29.12 -14.62 -1.30
C GLN A 547 29.66 -15.95 -0.73
N PRO A 548 30.20 -16.86 -1.56
CA PRO A 548 30.80 -18.09 -1.09
C PRO A 548 32.00 -17.77 -0.18
N ASN A 549 31.97 -18.26 1.06
CA ASN A 549 33.09 -18.19 1.99
C ASN A 549 33.79 -19.55 2.01
N GLY A 550 35.11 -19.61 1.82
CA GLY A 550 35.90 -20.84 1.76
C GLY A 550 35.92 -21.71 3.04
N SER A 551 35.04 -21.44 4.02
CA SER A 551 34.95 -22.14 5.31
C SER A 551 33.52 -22.56 5.70
N SER A 552 32.65 -22.93 4.75
CA SER A 552 31.34 -23.47 5.11
C SER A 552 31.45 -24.92 5.60
N THR A 553 31.54 -25.12 6.92
CA THR A 553 31.29 -26.42 7.57
C THR A 553 29.80 -26.73 7.49
N GLY A 554 29.40 -27.65 6.61
CA GLY A 554 28.03 -28.17 6.58
C GLY A 554 27.55 -28.63 5.20
N VAL A 555 27.56 -29.95 5.00
CA VAL A 555 27.03 -30.74 3.87
C VAL A 555 27.74 -30.56 2.52
N GLU A 556 28.57 -31.56 2.16
CA GLU A 556 29.15 -31.69 0.82
C GLU A 556 28.05 -31.96 -0.22
N LEU A 557 27.83 -31.01 -1.12
CA LEU A 557 26.92 -31.18 -2.25
C LEU A 557 27.62 -31.96 -3.35
N VAL A 558 26.99 -33.03 -3.84
CA VAL A 558 27.51 -33.85 -4.94
C VAL A 558 26.51 -33.85 -6.09
N HIS A 559 26.96 -33.50 -7.29
CA HIS A 559 26.17 -33.59 -8.51
C HIS A 559 25.87 -35.06 -8.82
N ARG A 560 24.62 -35.51 -8.58
CA ARG A 560 24.23 -36.94 -8.62
C ARG A 560 24.58 -37.67 -9.93
N PRO A 561 24.47 -37.06 -11.13
CA PRO A 561 24.86 -37.73 -12.37
C PRO A 561 26.37 -37.92 -12.57
N THR A 562 27.22 -37.07 -11.98
CA THR A 562 28.68 -37.05 -12.27
C THR A 562 29.58 -37.30 -11.06
N GLY A 563 29.02 -37.35 -9.84
CA GLY A 563 29.80 -37.52 -8.61
C GLY A 563 30.68 -36.32 -8.25
N ARG A 564 30.57 -35.19 -8.97
CA ARG A 564 31.37 -33.98 -8.75
C ARG A 564 30.93 -33.25 -7.49
N LYS A 565 31.86 -32.97 -6.58
CA LYS A 565 31.62 -32.12 -5.39
C LYS A 565 31.45 -30.66 -5.82
N VAL A 566 30.38 -30.02 -5.34
CA VAL A 566 30.03 -28.63 -5.62
C VAL A 566 30.53 -27.76 -4.47
N GLY A 567 31.66 -27.08 -4.67
CA GLY A 567 32.35 -26.35 -3.60
C GLY A 567 32.00 -24.86 -3.47
N ASN A 568 31.53 -24.21 -4.54
CA ASN A 568 31.43 -22.75 -4.63
C ASN A 568 30.00 -22.28 -5.00
N ILE A 569 29.10 -22.28 -4.01
CA ILE A 569 27.72 -21.78 -4.16
C ILE A 569 27.50 -20.60 -3.21
N ALA A 570 26.90 -19.53 -3.71
CA ALA A 570 26.45 -18.40 -2.88
C ALA A 570 25.10 -18.70 -2.19
N ARG A 571 24.83 -18.05 -1.06
CA ARG A 571 23.57 -18.26 -0.32
C ARG A 571 22.69 -17.03 -0.42
N GLN A 572 21.43 -17.22 -0.78
CA GLN A 572 20.40 -16.18 -0.67
C GLN A 572 19.49 -16.51 0.51
N GLN A 573 19.32 -15.59 1.43
CA GLN A 573 18.31 -15.64 2.48
C GLN A 573 17.21 -14.64 2.13
N VAL A 574 15.97 -14.98 2.45
CA VAL A 574 14.83 -14.07 2.32
C VAL A 574 14.30 -13.83 3.72
N LEU A 575 14.25 -12.57 4.11
CA LEU A 575 13.69 -12.13 5.37
C LEU A 575 12.43 -11.33 5.07
N ASN A 576 11.34 -11.66 5.75
CA ASN A 576 10.11 -10.90 5.65
C ASN A 576 10.25 -9.64 6.49
N ILE A 577 9.90 -8.51 5.90
CA ILE A 577 9.61 -7.31 6.67
C ILE A 577 8.22 -7.56 7.24
N ASP A 578 8.10 -7.81 8.55
CA ASP A 578 6.81 -8.12 9.21
C ASP A 578 5.91 -6.88 9.33
N THR A 579 5.85 -6.07 8.29
CA THR A 579 5.01 -4.89 8.18
C THR A 579 4.72 -4.62 6.71
N SER A 580 3.53 -4.11 6.38
CA SER A 580 3.15 -3.73 5.01
C SER A 580 3.75 -2.40 4.55
N GLU A 581 4.67 -1.87 5.34
CA GLU A 581 5.02 -0.45 5.36
C GLU A 581 6.26 -0.13 4.56
N GLU A 582 6.32 1.12 4.10
CA GLU A 582 7.38 1.54 3.21
C GLU A 582 8.73 1.51 3.93
N CYS A 583 9.73 0.87 3.33
CA CYS A 583 11.11 0.95 3.77
C CYS A 583 11.60 2.39 3.59
N LEU A 584 11.82 3.12 4.69
CA LEU A 584 12.26 4.52 4.69
C LEU A 584 13.80 4.65 4.70
N GLY A 585 14.51 3.57 5.01
CA GLY A 585 15.97 3.54 4.98
C GLY A 585 16.53 2.15 5.17
N ALA A 586 17.73 1.94 4.66
CA ALA A 586 18.48 0.70 4.80
C ALA A 586 19.98 0.98 4.98
N LEU A 587 20.64 0.24 5.87
CA LEU A 587 22.08 0.36 6.12
C LEU A 587 22.69 -1.01 6.40
N ALA A 588 23.75 -1.37 5.69
CA ALA A 588 24.47 -2.63 5.87
C ALA A 588 25.84 -2.40 6.50
N THR A 589 26.12 -3.09 7.61
CA THR A 589 27.46 -3.24 8.19
C THR A 589 27.93 -4.68 8.07
N ASN A 590 29.19 -4.95 8.43
CA ASN A 590 29.71 -6.31 8.47
C ASN A 590 28.97 -7.22 9.48
N THR A 591 28.27 -6.64 10.45
CA THR A 591 27.64 -7.34 11.58
C THR A 591 26.11 -7.24 11.58
N PHE A 592 25.53 -6.12 11.16
CA PHE A 592 24.09 -5.84 11.19
C PHE A 592 23.57 -5.33 9.85
N LEU A 593 22.29 -5.60 9.59
CA LEU A 593 21.52 -4.97 8.53
C LEU A 593 20.36 -4.23 9.20
N LEU A 594 20.32 -2.90 9.08
CA LEU A 594 19.27 -2.06 9.64
C LEU A 594 18.25 -1.70 8.56
N ILE A 595 16.97 -1.79 8.90
CA ILE A 595 15.83 -1.46 8.03
C ILE A 595 14.89 -0.56 8.82
N LEU A 596 14.51 0.57 8.24
CA LEU A 596 13.57 1.55 8.81
C LEU A 596 12.23 1.47 8.05
N THR A 597 11.08 1.49 8.74
CA THR A 597 9.73 1.34 8.15
C THR A 597 8.70 2.33 8.73
N HIS A 598 7.54 2.50 8.08
CA HIS A 598 6.36 3.30 8.53
C HIS A 598 5.27 2.36 9.16
N LEU A 599 4.03 2.78 9.46
CA LEU A 599 3.08 2.20 10.45
C LEU A 599 2.10 1.02 10.12
N THR A 600 2.11 -0.06 10.92
CA THR A 600 0.91 -0.76 11.51
C THR A 600 1.13 -1.06 13.00
N SER A 601 1.87 -0.19 13.68
CA SER A 601 2.44 -0.42 15.01
C SER A 601 1.87 0.49 16.10
N VAL A 602 0.82 1.29 15.82
CA VAL A 602 0.33 2.30 16.76
C VAL A 602 -1.19 2.27 16.91
N PRO A 603 -1.72 2.35 18.14
CA PRO A 603 -3.14 2.47 18.40
C PRO A 603 -3.80 3.68 17.74
N HIS A 604 -5.01 3.52 17.20
CA HIS A 604 -5.72 4.54 16.43
C HIS A 604 -7.15 4.76 16.96
N LEU A 605 -7.22 5.08 18.25
CA LEU A 605 -8.49 5.41 18.93
C LEU A 605 -9.18 6.62 18.30
N ALA A 606 -10.51 6.55 18.18
CA ALA A 606 -11.31 7.59 17.53
C ALA A 606 -11.03 9.00 18.08
N GLY A 607 -10.96 9.98 17.18
CA GLY A 607 -10.77 11.40 17.53
C GLY A 607 -9.37 11.76 18.03
N THR A 608 -8.43 10.81 18.02
CA THR A 608 -7.01 11.08 18.28
C THR A 608 -6.29 11.60 17.03
N SER A 609 -5.06 12.11 17.19
CA SER A 609 -4.23 12.51 16.05
C SER A 609 -3.95 11.36 15.09
N GLN A 610 -3.78 10.13 15.61
CA GLN A 610 -3.48 8.97 14.79
C GLN A 610 -4.66 8.57 13.89
N ASP A 611 -5.88 8.60 14.42
CA ASP A 611 -7.11 8.37 13.64
C ASP A 611 -7.24 9.40 12.49
N TYR A 612 -6.96 10.69 12.77
CA TYR A 612 -6.95 11.73 11.74
C TYR A 612 -5.90 11.48 10.65
N GLU A 613 -4.65 11.18 11.03
CA GLU A 613 -3.58 10.87 10.07
C GLU A 613 -3.97 9.69 9.16
N GLN A 614 -4.57 8.65 9.73
CA GLN A 614 -5.05 7.50 8.97
C GLN A 614 -6.21 7.87 8.03
N ALA A 615 -7.13 8.74 8.46
CA ALA A 615 -8.21 9.26 7.61
C ALA A 615 -7.67 9.98 6.37
N MET A 616 -6.65 10.81 6.57
CA MET A 616 -5.98 11.57 5.51
C MET A 616 -5.16 10.65 4.60
N TRP A 617 -4.52 9.63 5.17
CA TRP A 617 -3.80 8.62 4.39
C TRP A 617 -4.75 7.83 3.48
N ILE A 618 -5.89 7.35 3.98
CA ILE A 618 -6.91 6.66 3.15
C ILE A 618 -7.40 7.59 2.03
N ARG A 619 -7.62 8.87 2.33
CA ARG A 619 -8.02 9.85 1.31
C ARG A 619 -6.97 9.91 0.19
N GLN A 620 -5.69 9.97 0.56
CA GLN A 620 -4.62 9.99 -0.42
C GLN A 620 -4.57 8.69 -1.23
N GLN A 621 -4.76 7.53 -0.59
CA GLN A 621 -4.84 6.25 -1.31
C GLN A 621 -5.99 6.23 -2.33
N PHE A 622 -7.18 6.72 -1.98
CA PHE A 622 -8.28 6.85 -2.93
C PHE A 622 -7.95 7.72 -4.15
N ILE A 623 -7.20 8.82 -3.95
CA ILE A 623 -6.71 9.67 -5.04
C ILE A 623 -5.71 8.89 -5.91
N ASP A 624 -4.71 8.27 -5.28
CA ASP A 624 -3.63 7.55 -5.95
C ASP A 624 -4.15 6.33 -6.74
N PHE A 625 -5.24 5.71 -6.27
CA PHE A 625 -5.91 4.61 -6.95
C PHE A 625 -6.71 5.06 -8.18
N GLY A 626 -6.92 6.37 -8.36
CA GLY A 626 -7.62 6.93 -9.51
C GLY A 626 -9.15 6.99 -9.35
N LEU A 627 -9.66 7.03 -8.11
CA LEU A 627 -11.06 7.39 -7.89
C LEU A 627 -11.31 8.84 -8.37
N ASP A 628 -12.55 9.15 -8.76
CA ASP A 628 -12.89 10.47 -9.31
C ASP A 628 -12.89 11.57 -8.26
N GLN A 629 -13.25 11.23 -7.02
CA GLN A 629 -13.26 12.17 -5.89
C GLN A 629 -12.82 11.46 -4.61
N ALA A 630 -12.15 12.19 -3.72
CA ALA A 630 -11.83 11.75 -2.37
C ALA A 630 -11.97 12.93 -1.39
N MET A 631 -12.89 12.81 -0.45
CA MET A 631 -13.32 13.88 0.47
C MET A 631 -13.20 13.42 1.92
N VAL A 632 -12.94 14.37 2.82
CA VAL A 632 -13.04 14.14 4.27
C VAL A 632 -14.16 14.99 4.85
N PHE A 633 -14.98 14.40 5.71
CA PHE A 633 -16.08 15.07 6.41
C PHE A 633 -15.81 15.08 7.91
N PRO A 634 -15.54 16.25 8.51
CA PRO A 634 -15.36 16.36 9.95
C PRO A 634 -16.70 16.49 10.69
N TYR A 635 -16.81 15.81 11.83
CA TYR A 635 -17.91 15.96 12.79
C TYR A 635 -17.36 16.22 14.19
N ASN A 636 -17.93 17.17 14.91
CA ASN A 636 -17.51 17.50 16.28
C ASN A 636 -18.52 16.91 17.28
N VAL A 637 -18.13 15.79 17.89
CA VAL A 637 -18.99 14.83 18.59
C VAL A 637 -18.52 14.62 20.03
N LEU A 638 -19.39 14.12 20.89
CA LEU A 638 -19.04 13.74 22.25
C LEU A 638 -18.47 12.33 22.27
N LEU A 639 -17.17 12.19 22.55
CA LEU A 639 -16.50 10.89 22.79
C LEU A 639 -16.24 10.71 24.29
N SER A 640 -15.58 9.60 24.66
CA SER A 640 -15.30 9.24 26.06
C SER A 640 -13.93 8.56 26.20
N TYR A 641 -13.12 9.00 27.16
CA TYR A 641 -11.76 8.49 27.34
C TYR A 641 -11.46 8.21 28.82
N PRO A 642 -10.63 7.20 29.13
CA PRO A 642 -10.09 7.03 30.47
C PRO A 642 -9.04 8.12 30.76
N ASP A 643 -8.73 8.30 32.05
CA ASP A 643 -7.52 9.03 32.44
C ASP A 643 -6.29 8.16 32.14
N MET A 644 -5.42 8.64 31.24
CA MET A 644 -4.25 7.90 30.76
C MET A 644 -3.19 7.66 31.85
N GLU A 645 -3.12 8.56 32.84
CA GLU A 645 -2.16 8.49 33.95
C GLU A 645 -2.73 7.67 35.11
N LYS A 646 -4.02 7.82 35.40
CA LYS A 646 -4.73 7.17 36.51
C LYS A 646 -5.77 6.18 35.99
N PRO A 647 -5.40 4.90 35.83
CA PRO A 647 -6.34 3.91 35.31
C PRO A 647 -7.52 3.72 36.28
N ASN A 648 -8.66 3.32 35.71
CA ASN A 648 -9.81 2.89 36.51
C ASN A 648 -9.44 1.67 37.38
N GLN A 649 -9.84 1.66 38.64
CA GLN A 649 -9.44 0.62 39.59
C GLN A 649 -10.58 0.12 40.48
N ILE A 650 -10.55 -1.19 40.75
CA ILE A 650 -11.46 -1.87 41.66
C ILE A 650 -10.64 -2.40 42.83
N HIS A 651 -11.11 -2.15 44.05
CA HIS A 651 -10.40 -2.48 45.28
C HIS A 651 -11.24 -3.35 46.21
N LEU A 652 -10.62 -4.35 46.84
CA LEU A 652 -11.14 -5.01 48.03
C LEU A 652 -10.56 -4.33 49.26
N VAL A 653 -11.42 -3.73 50.08
CA VAL A 653 -11.05 -2.91 51.23
C VAL A 653 -11.51 -3.57 52.51
N ASP A 654 -10.61 -3.75 53.47
CA ASP A 654 -10.94 -4.34 54.77
C ASP A 654 -11.68 -3.37 55.70
N GLN A 655 -12.09 -3.89 56.86
CA GLN A 655 -12.78 -3.13 57.91
C GLN A 655 -11.99 -1.95 58.50
N ASN A 656 -10.66 -1.92 58.29
CA ASN A 656 -9.79 -0.83 58.75
C ASN A 656 -9.56 0.22 57.66
N GLY A 657 -10.11 0.02 56.45
CA GLY A 657 -9.90 0.87 55.29
C GLY A 657 -8.64 0.54 54.50
N ASN A 658 -7.95 -0.58 54.77
CA ASN A 658 -6.78 -0.98 53.99
C ASN A 658 -7.20 -1.70 52.70
N THR A 659 -6.56 -1.34 51.60
CA THR A 659 -6.74 -2.01 50.31
C THR A 659 -5.93 -3.31 50.29
N ASN A 660 -6.62 -4.45 50.24
CA ASN A 660 -6.00 -5.78 50.23
C ASN A 660 -5.78 -6.32 48.81
N TYR A 661 -6.55 -5.83 47.84
CA TYR A 661 -6.37 -6.13 46.42
C TYR A 661 -6.83 -4.94 45.59
N SER A 662 -6.15 -4.71 44.47
CA SER A 662 -6.52 -3.73 43.44
C SER A 662 -6.36 -4.38 42.07
N THR A 663 -7.31 -4.14 41.17
CA THR A 663 -7.15 -4.48 39.75
C THR A 663 -6.03 -3.64 39.11
N SER A 664 -5.39 -4.15 38.05
CA SER A 664 -4.33 -3.43 37.35
C SER A 664 -4.85 -2.17 36.66
N GLY A 665 -6.07 -2.25 36.12
CA GLY A 665 -6.66 -1.22 35.26
C GLY A 665 -5.98 -1.07 33.89
N LYS A 666 -5.01 -1.96 33.58
CA LYS A 666 -4.30 -2.02 32.30
C LYS A 666 -4.03 -3.47 31.91
N GLN A 667 -4.19 -3.77 30.62
CA GLN A 667 -3.79 -5.06 30.07
C GLN A 667 -2.25 -5.22 30.10
N PRO A 668 -1.74 -6.44 30.31
CA PRO A 668 -0.30 -6.68 30.36
C PRO A 668 0.35 -6.50 28.98
N PRO A 669 1.67 -6.32 28.95
CA PRO A 669 2.48 -6.38 27.74
C PRO A 669 2.12 -7.53 26.79
N LEU A 670 2.10 -7.24 25.48
CA LEU A 670 2.04 -8.28 24.45
C LEU A 670 3.29 -9.17 24.55
N GLN A 671 3.10 -10.49 24.53
CA GLN A 671 4.19 -11.48 24.61
C GLN A 671 4.80 -11.78 23.22
N THR A 672 4.61 -10.87 22.25
CA THR A 672 5.06 -10.96 20.85
C THR A 672 5.99 -9.80 20.53
N ASP A 673 6.56 -9.79 19.33
CA ASP A 673 7.40 -8.69 18.81
C ASP A 673 6.61 -7.38 18.57
N ASP A 674 5.30 -7.36 18.85
CA ASP A 674 4.48 -6.15 18.82
C ASP A 674 4.73 -5.35 20.11
N GLU A 675 5.47 -4.24 20.01
CA GLU A 675 5.73 -3.37 21.16
C GLU A 675 4.45 -2.71 21.68
N ILE A 676 4.32 -2.58 23.01
CA ILE A 676 3.21 -1.87 23.66
C ILE A 676 3.44 -0.37 23.50
N SER A 677 2.64 0.24 22.66
CA SER A 677 2.61 1.69 22.53
C SER A 677 2.14 2.33 23.84
N THR A 678 2.78 3.44 24.24
CA THR A 678 2.31 4.29 25.33
C THR A 678 0.94 4.92 25.05
N LEU A 679 0.47 4.85 23.80
CA LEU A 679 -0.82 5.34 23.35
C LEU A 679 -1.97 4.36 23.62
N ILE A 680 -1.70 3.15 24.13
CA ILE A 680 -2.75 2.20 24.53
C ILE A 680 -3.51 2.76 25.73
N ALA A 681 -4.82 2.91 25.56
CA ALA A 681 -5.71 3.35 26.61
C ALA A 681 -5.76 2.32 27.77
N PRO A 682 -5.81 2.77 29.04
CA PRO A 682 -6.21 1.93 30.17
C PRO A 682 -7.56 1.24 29.93
N ASN A 683 -7.85 0.19 30.69
CA ASN A 683 -9.10 -0.55 30.56
C ASN A 683 -10.29 0.36 30.93
N PHE A 684 -11.29 0.45 30.05
CA PHE A 684 -12.48 1.25 30.30
C PHE A 684 -13.68 0.79 29.48
N SER A 685 -14.87 1.21 29.90
CA SER A 685 -16.07 1.22 29.07
C SER A 685 -16.38 2.67 28.66
N ALA A 686 -16.44 2.96 27.37
CA ALA A 686 -16.75 4.31 26.90
C ALA A 686 -18.16 4.74 27.33
N TYR A 687 -18.28 6.00 27.75
CA TYR A 687 -19.46 6.63 28.36
C TYR A 687 -19.86 6.10 29.74
N SER A 688 -19.01 5.28 30.36
CA SER A 688 -19.17 4.90 31.76
C SER A 688 -19.21 6.15 32.65
N LYS A 689 -20.14 6.16 33.62
CA LYS A 689 -20.26 7.29 34.54
C LYS A 689 -19.01 7.43 35.40
N ASN A 690 -18.41 8.62 35.38
CA ASN A 690 -17.36 9.01 36.31
C ASN A 690 -17.90 9.01 37.75
N ALA A 691 -17.41 8.08 38.58
CA ALA A 691 -17.87 7.95 39.95
C ALA A 691 -16.92 7.08 40.79
N THR A 692 -16.90 7.35 42.10
CA THR A 692 -16.40 6.40 43.10
C THR A 692 -17.57 5.78 43.84
N VAL A 693 -17.67 4.45 43.82
CA VAL A 693 -18.73 3.69 44.48
C VAL A 693 -18.10 2.76 45.51
N ILE A 694 -18.66 2.73 46.73
CA ILE A 694 -18.28 1.79 47.78
C ILE A 694 -19.50 0.93 48.08
N SER A 695 -19.39 -0.38 47.89
CA SER A 695 -20.45 -1.33 48.16
C SER A 695 -20.02 -2.32 49.26
N THR A 696 -20.96 -2.63 50.16
CA THR A 696 -20.78 -3.66 51.20
C THR A 696 -20.93 -5.08 50.67
N GLY A 697 -21.15 -5.26 49.36
CA GLY A 697 -21.39 -6.56 48.75
C GLY A 697 -21.22 -6.54 47.23
N LEU A 698 -21.03 -7.73 46.68
CA LEU A 698 -20.91 -8.00 45.25
C LEU A 698 -21.97 -9.04 44.90
N VAL A 699 -22.63 -8.96 43.74
CA VAL A 699 -23.60 -9.99 43.30
C VAL A 699 -23.18 -10.53 41.94
N TYR A 700 -23.09 -11.85 41.82
CA TYR A 700 -22.85 -12.48 40.51
C TYR A 700 -24.19 -12.63 39.79
N VAL A 701 -24.30 -12.01 38.61
CA VAL A 701 -25.56 -11.91 37.85
C VAL A 701 -25.53 -12.67 36.53
N HIS A 702 -24.64 -13.66 36.39
CA HIS A 702 -24.52 -14.45 35.16
C HIS A 702 -24.25 -13.55 33.93
N TYR A 703 -25.09 -13.57 32.89
CA TYR A 703 -24.97 -12.66 31.74
C TYR A 703 -25.71 -11.33 31.95
N GLY A 704 -26.34 -11.12 33.10
CA GLY A 704 -27.07 -9.89 33.41
C GLY A 704 -28.36 -9.74 32.60
N GLN A 705 -29.04 -10.83 32.24
CA GLN A 705 -30.32 -10.79 31.53
C GLN A 705 -31.49 -10.63 32.49
N HIS A 706 -32.67 -10.27 31.97
CA HIS A 706 -33.90 -10.16 32.77
C HIS A 706 -34.17 -11.44 33.59
N SER A 707 -34.06 -12.62 32.96
CA SER A 707 -34.24 -13.90 33.63
C SER A 707 -33.22 -14.16 34.75
N ASP A 708 -32.02 -13.58 34.65
CA ASP A 708 -30.99 -13.73 35.68
C ASP A 708 -31.37 -12.95 36.95
N TYR A 709 -31.86 -11.71 36.78
CA TYR A 709 -32.39 -10.93 37.90
C TYR A 709 -33.66 -11.53 38.51
N ASP A 710 -34.58 -12.04 37.70
CA ASP A 710 -35.79 -12.71 38.19
C ASP A 710 -35.43 -13.96 39.03
N TYR A 711 -34.39 -14.72 38.61
CA TYR A 711 -33.87 -15.83 39.39
C TYR A 711 -33.29 -15.38 40.73
N LEU A 712 -32.47 -14.32 40.74
CA LEU A 712 -31.88 -13.76 41.97
C LEU A 712 -32.96 -13.27 42.95
N GLU A 713 -33.97 -12.56 42.47
CA GLU A 713 -35.13 -12.13 43.26
C GLU A 713 -35.86 -13.34 43.84
N GLY A 714 -36.08 -14.39 43.04
CA GLY A 714 -36.66 -15.67 43.49
C GLY A 714 -35.81 -16.40 44.55
N GLN A 715 -34.49 -16.18 44.56
CA GLN A 715 -33.59 -16.67 45.60
C GLN A 715 -33.49 -15.76 46.83
N GLY A 716 -34.18 -14.61 46.83
CA GLY A 716 -34.14 -13.61 47.89
C GLY A 716 -32.86 -12.77 47.91
N ILE A 717 -32.20 -12.61 46.77
CA ILE A 717 -30.98 -11.81 46.62
C ILE A 717 -31.32 -10.44 46.04
N ASP A 718 -30.99 -9.39 46.77
CA ASP A 718 -31.22 -8.00 46.37
C ASP A 718 -29.92 -7.36 45.84
N VAL A 719 -30.02 -6.75 44.66
CA VAL A 719 -28.92 -6.05 43.98
C VAL A 719 -28.89 -4.55 44.27
N ASN A 720 -29.90 -4.02 44.99
CA ASN A 720 -30.03 -2.61 45.26
C ASN A 720 -28.82 -2.06 46.06
N ASN A 721 -28.22 -0.98 45.54
CA ASN A 721 -26.99 -0.37 46.02
C ASN A 721 -25.77 -1.31 46.05
N LYS A 722 -25.79 -2.44 45.32
CA LYS A 722 -24.66 -3.36 45.18
C LYS A 722 -23.94 -3.17 43.86
N ILE A 723 -22.66 -3.51 43.84
CA ILE A 723 -21.94 -3.71 42.58
C ILE A 723 -22.29 -5.11 42.08
N VAL A 724 -22.57 -5.24 40.79
CA VAL A 724 -22.84 -6.53 40.13
C VAL A 724 -21.67 -6.94 39.25
N LEU A 725 -21.39 -8.25 39.21
CA LEU A 725 -20.41 -8.86 38.32
C LEU A 725 -21.17 -9.70 37.29
N ALA A 726 -21.05 -9.33 36.02
CA ALA A 726 -21.63 -10.05 34.90
C ALA A 726 -20.52 -10.52 33.95
N ARG A 727 -20.72 -11.68 33.33
CA ARG A 727 -19.87 -12.12 32.21
C ARG A 727 -20.42 -11.60 30.89
N TYR A 728 -19.52 -11.32 29.94
CA TYR A 728 -19.89 -11.01 28.57
C TYR A 728 -20.59 -12.20 27.91
N GLY A 729 -21.48 -11.89 26.96
CA GLY A 729 -22.30 -12.86 26.25
C GLY A 729 -23.81 -12.61 26.43
N GLY A 730 -24.60 -13.01 25.44
CA GLY A 730 -26.07 -12.95 25.48
C GLY A 730 -26.71 -11.59 25.17
N LEU A 731 -26.30 -10.51 25.86
CA LEU A 731 -26.78 -9.14 25.62
C LEU A 731 -25.64 -8.20 25.23
N PHE A 732 -25.98 -7.13 24.51
CA PHE A 732 -25.05 -6.01 24.33
C PHE A 732 -24.71 -5.37 25.68
N ARG A 733 -23.45 -5.00 25.87
CA ARG A 733 -22.91 -4.54 27.16
C ARG A 733 -23.64 -3.33 27.74
N GLY A 734 -24.08 -2.39 26.91
CA GLY A 734 -24.91 -1.27 27.35
C GLY A 734 -26.25 -1.72 27.96
N ASN A 735 -26.87 -2.78 27.45
CA ASN A 735 -28.12 -3.30 28.00
C ASN A 735 -27.93 -3.95 29.38
N ILE A 736 -26.77 -4.60 29.60
CA ILE A 736 -26.42 -5.15 30.91
C ILE A 736 -26.33 -4.01 31.94
N VAL A 737 -25.66 -2.91 31.57
CA VAL A 737 -25.49 -1.74 32.46
C VAL A 737 -26.81 -1.04 32.74
N ASP A 738 -27.63 -0.79 31.73
CA ASP A 738 -28.93 -0.15 31.87
C ASP A 738 -29.90 -0.98 32.72
N LEU A 739 -29.96 -2.29 32.49
CA LEU A 739 -30.80 -3.18 33.29
C LEU A 739 -30.32 -3.27 34.75
N ALA A 740 -29.01 -3.35 34.98
CA ALA A 740 -28.45 -3.30 36.32
C ALA A 740 -28.83 -2.01 37.06
N ALA A 741 -28.75 -0.87 36.38
CA ALA A 741 -29.19 0.42 36.91
C ALA A 741 -30.69 0.43 37.24
N ALA A 742 -31.53 -0.08 36.34
CA ALA A 742 -32.97 -0.19 36.54
C ALA A 742 -33.36 -1.09 37.72
N LYS A 743 -32.55 -2.12 38.00
CA LYS A 743 -32.68 -3.01 39.17
C LYS A 743 -32.07 -2.42 40.46
N GLY A 744 -31.45 -1.24 40.38
CA GLY A 744 -30.92 -0.51 41.54
C GLY A 744 -29.45 -0.80 41.88
N ALA A 745 -28.70 -1.49 41.01
CA ALA A 745 -27.26 -1.67 41.21
C ALA A 745 -26.53 -0.32 41.22
N SER A 746 -25.44 -0.22 41.99
CA SER A 746 -24.62 0.99 42.10
C SER A 746 -23.42 1.01 41.14
N GLY A 747 -23.08 -0.13 40.53
CA GLY A 747 -22.03 -0.24 39.52
C GLY A 747 -21.96 -1.65 38.91
N VAL A 748 -21.28 -1.77 37.76
CA VAL A 748 -21.19 -3.03 37.00
C VAL A 748 -19.73 -3.37 36.68
N LEU A 749 -19.36 -4.62 36.91
CA LEU A 749 -18.12 -5.22 36.45
C LEU A 749 -18.44 -6.21 35.33
N LEU A 750 -17.72 -6.13 34.23
CA LEU A 750 -17.85 -7.02 33.07
C LEU A 750 -16.57 -7.83 32.90
N TYR A 751 -16.67 -9.13 32.61
CA TYR A 751 -15.50 -9.96 32.31
C TYR A 751 -15.80 -11.01 31.23
N SER A 752 -14.77 -11.45 30.51
CA SER A 752 -14.87 -12.48 29.48
C SER A 752 -14.58 -13.86 30.07
N ASP A 753 -15.60 -14.68 30.36
CA ASP A 753 -15.39 -15.97 31.03
C ASP A 753 -14.63 -16.97 30.12
N PRO A 754 -13.63 -17.72 30.62
CA PRO A 754 -12.85 -18.66 29.81
C PRO A 754 -13.68 -19.75 29.13
N LYS A 755 -14.87 -20.04 29.67
CA LYS A 755 -15.81 -21.00 29.07
C LYS A 755 -16.18 -20.62 27.64
N GLU A 756 -16.25 -19.32 27.34
CA GLU A 756 -16.53 -18.81 26.00
C GLU A 756 -15.26 -18.37 25.28
N PHE A 757 -14.33 -17.72 25.98
CA PHE A 757 -13.21 -16.97 25.40
C PHE A 757 -11.83 -17.66 25.53
N ALA A 758 -11.75 -18.84 26.14
CA ALA A 758 -10.53 -19.65 26.19
C ALA A 758 -10.84 -21.16 26.21
N GLN A 759 -11.63 -21.63 25.24
CA GLN A 759 -12.19 -22.98 25.22
C GLN A 759 -11.14 -24.11 25.09
N GLN A 760 -9.92 -23.79 24.67
CA GLN A 760 -8.80 -24.74 24.67
C GLN A 760 -8.00 -24.74 25.99
N GLY A 761 -8.54 -24.10 27.03
CA GLY A 761 -7.94 -23.97 28.34
C GLY A 761 -7.05 -22.73 28.47
N ARG A 762 -6.99 -22.20 29.69
CA ARG A 762 -6.28 -20.96 30.06
C ARG A 762 -4.76 -20.98 29.82
N ASN A 763 -4.17 -22.16 29.65
CA ASN A 763 -2.75 -22.34 29.33
C ASN A 763 -2.46 -22.31 27.81
N ASN A 764 -3.50 -22.25 26.98
CA ASN A 764 -3.38 -22.32 25.52
C ASN A 764 -4.05 -21.11 24.86
N THR A 765 -3.58 -19.92 25.23
CA THR A 765 -4.06 -18.60 24.81
C THR A 765 -3.02 -17.88 23.95
N PHE A 766 -3.33 -16.67 23.48
CA PHE A 766 -2.38 -15.79 22.80
C PHE A 766 -1.08 -15.66 23.63
N PRO A 767 0.11 -15.78 23.01
CA PRO A 767 0.38 -15.68 21.57
C PRO A 767 0.37 -17.00 20.79
N ASN A 768 0.10 -18.13 21.43
CA ASN A 768 0.20 -19.44 20.78
C ASN A 768 -1.08 -19.82 20.02
N THR A 769 -2.20 -19.25 20.46
CA THR A 769 -3.51 -19.41 19.85
C THR A 769 -4.20 -18.06 19.76
N TRP A 770 -5.41 -18.10 19.23
CA TRP A 770 -6.34 -17.01 19.07
C TRP A 770 -7.24 -16.81 20.31
N TRP A 771 -7.06 -17.64 21.35
CA TRP A 771 -7.86 -17.57 22.58
C TRP A 771 -7.37 -16.46 23.51
N MET A 772 -8.31 -15.80 24.18
CA MET A 772 -8.09 -14.64 25.04
C MET A 772 -7.21 -14.97 26.27
N PRO A 773 -6.14 -14.21 26.56
CA PRO A 773 -5.37 -14.32 27.80
C PRO A 773 -6.11 -13.80 29.05
N GLY A 774 -5.69 -14.22 30.25
CA GLY A 774 -6.48 -13.99 31.47
C GLY A 774 -6.55 -12.58 32.02
N MET A 775 -5.59 -11.74 31.67
CA MET A 775 -5.62 -10.32 31.98
C MET A 775 -6.08 -9.46 30.79
N ALA A 776 -6.43 -10.08 29.66
CA ALA A 776 -6.99 -9.36 28.52
C ALA A 776 -8.40 -8.87 28.86
N VAL A 777 -8.83 -7.79 28.21
CA VAL A 777 -10.11 -7.14 28.52
C VAL A 777 -10.80 -6.74 27.22
N GLN A 778 -12.11 -7.00 27.14
CA GLN A 778 -12.94 -6.47 26.06
C GLN A 778 -13.28 -5.00 26.34
N LEU A 779 -12.73 -4.11 25.51
CA LEU A 779 -13.10 -2.69 25.49
C LEU A 779 -14.41 -2.50 24.73
N GLY A 780 -15.06 -1.35 24.91
CA GLY A 780 -16.33 -1.10 24.24
C GLY A 780 -17.16 0.02 24.84
N THR A 781 -18.05 0.56 24.01
CA THR A 781 -19.08 1.51 24.44
C THR A 781 -20.19 0.83 25.23
N VAL A 782 -20.66 1.48 26.29
CA VAL A 782 -21.89 1.13 27.04
C VAL A 782 -23.04 2.09 26.76
N TYR A 783 -22.88 2.98 25.79
CA TYR A 783 -23.96 3.81 25.24
C TYR A 783 -24.93 2.93 24.45
N LEU A 784 -26.25 3.18 24.61
CA LEU A 784 -27.32 2.35 24.05
C LEU A 784 -27.87 2.83 22.71
N ASP A 785 -27.78 4.12 22.45
CA ASP A 785 -28.26 4.71 21.20
C ASP A 785 -27.09 4.75 20.18
N ASN A 786 -27.38 5.19 18.95
CA ASN A 786 -26.39 5.33 17.88
C ASN A 786 -26.24 6.81 17.49
N GLY A 787 -25.09 7.17 16.93
CA GLY A 787 -24.75 8.55 16.58
C GLY A 787 -24.21 9.34 17.77
N ASP A 788 -23.93 10.63 17.53
CA ASP A 788 -23.46 11.52 18.58
C ASP A 788 -24.54 11.72 19.67
N PRO A 789 -24.22 11.47 20.96
CA PRO A 789 -25.19 11.61 22.05
C PRO A 789 -25.80 13.01 22.18
N LEU A 790 -25.14 14.05 21.66
CA LEU A 790 -25.55 15.44 21.82
C LEU A 790 -26.31 16.02 20.63
N THR A 791 -26.36 15.31 19.50
CA THR A 791 -27.03 15.76 18.27
C THR A 791 -27.96 14.70 17.68
N PRO A 792 -28.88 14.10 18.47
CA PRO A 792 -29.81 13.13 17.93
C PRO A 792 -30.65 13.76 16.80
N PHE A 793 -30.74 13.03 15.68
CA PHE A 793 -31.54 13.35 14.48
C PHE A 793 -30.98 14.40 13.49
N TYR A 794 -29.84 15.02 13.76
CA TYR A 794 -29.22 15.99 12.84
C TYR A 794 -27.70 15.99 12.98
N PRO A 795 -26.95 16.19 11.88
CA PRO A 795 -25.52 15.90 11.88
C PRO A 795 -24.73 16.83 12.81
N ALA A 796 -23.73 16.29 13.48
CA ALA A 796 -22.82 16.96 14.41
C ALA A 796 -21.80 17.90 13.74
N ILE A 797 -22.24 18.67 12.75
CA ILE A 797 -21.44 19.71 12.08
C ILE A 797 -21.11 20.86 13.04
N GLU A 798 -20.20 21.75 12.63
CA GLU A 798 -19.73 22.87 13.46
C GLU A 798 -20.90 23.71 14.02
N SER A 799 -21.85 24.08 13.15
CA SER A 799 -23.00 24.92 13.51
C SER A 799 -24.14 24.19 14.23
N ALA A 800 -24.02 22.88 14.50
CA ALA A 800 -25.07 22.09 15.10
C ALA A 800 -25.36 22.52 16.55
N TYR A 801 -26.63 22.54 16.93
CA TYR A 801 -27.03 22.72 18.33
C TYR A 801 -26.68 21.44 19.11
N ARG A 802 -25.87 21.55 20.16
CA ARG A 802 -25.56 20.42 21.05
C ARG A 802 -26.42 20.52 22.30
N MET A 803 -27.16 19.47 22.61
CA MET A 803 -27.92 19.46 23.85
C MET A 803 -26.98 19.38 25.06
N PRO A 804 -27.38 19.92 26.24
CA PRO A 804 -26.60 19.72 27.46
C PRO A 804 -26.45 18.23 27.77
N GLU A 805 -25.24 17.78 28.12
CA GLU A 805 -24.91 16.38 28.40
C GLU A 805 -25.83 15.72 29.44
N ILE A 806 -26.28 16.48 30.46
CA ILE A 806 -27.23 15.99 31.48
C ILE A 806 -28.60 15.56 30.90
N LYS A 807 -28.92 15.96 29.67
CA LYS A 807 -30.13 15.54 28.95
C LYS A 807 -29.87 14.40 27.97
N ALA A 808 -28.60 14.09 27.69
CA ALA A 808 -28.23 12.96 26.84
C ALA A 808 -28.52 11.64 27.58
N LYS A 809 -28.89 10.61 26.83
CA LYS A 809 -29.19 9.27 27.37
C LYS A 809 -27.91 8.48 27.58
N LEU A 810 -27.08 8.96 28.51
CA LEU A 810 -25.82 8.32 28.87
C LEU A 810 -26.01 7.39 30.09
N PRO A 811 -25.15 6.37 30.27
CA PRO A 811 -25.19 5.48 31.41
C PRO A 811 -25.21 6.22 32.77
N THR A 812 -26.07 5.77 33.68
CA THR A 812 -26.30 6.46 34.97
C THR A 812 -25.51 5.87 36.14
N ILE A 813 -24.82 4.75 35.93
CA ILE A 813 -23.96 4.07 36.91
C ILE A 813 -22.60 3.72 36.28
N PRO A 814 -21.52 3.63 37.08
CA PRO A 814 -20.21 3.23 36.59
C PRO A 814 -20.19 1.78 36.11
N CYS A 815 -19.50 1.56 35.00
CA CYS A 815 -19.17 0.26 34.41
C CYS A 815 -17.65 0.14 34.17
N GLN A 816 -17.07 -1.01 34.47
CA GLN A 816 -15.66 -1.29 34.21
C GLN A 816 -15.47 -2.74 33.74
N PRO A 817 -14.76 -2.95 32.62
CA PRO A 817 -14.37 -4.29 32.22
C PRO A 817 -13.06 -4.71 32.90
N ILE A 818 -12.96 -5.97 33.26
CA ILE A 818 -11.82 -6.60 33.95
C ILE A 818 -11.43 -7.92 33.30
N GLY A 819 -10.19 -8.34 33.49
CA GLY A 819 -9.72 -9.64 33.02
C GLY A 819 -10.35 -10.79 33.80
N TYR A 820 -10.42 -11.98 33.21
CA TYR A 820 -11.01 -13.13 33.91
C TYR A 820 -10.15 -13.65 35.07
N ASP A 821 -8.83 -13.40 35.06
CA ASP A 821 -7.96 -13.68 36.21
C ASP A 821 -8.31 -12.77 37.41
N GLU A 822 -8.68 -11.52 37.14
CA GLU A 822 -9.15 -10.58 38.17
C GLU A 822 -10.57 -10.91 38.64
N ALA A 823 -11.45 -11.31 37.70
CA ALA A 823 -12.80 -11.77 38.02
C ALA A 823 -12.77 -13.01 38.93
N GLU A 824 -11.82 -13.94 38.72
CA GLU A 824 -11.61 -15.10 39.58
C GLU A 824 -11.32 -14.70 41.04
N ILE A 825 -10.49 -13.68 41.25
CA ILE A 825 -10.17 -13.17 42.59
C ILE A 825 -11.45 -12.62 43.27
N LEU A 826 -12.26 -11.87 42.52
CA LEU A 826 -13.52 -11.31 43.04
C LEU A 826 -14.56 -12.41 43.32
N LEU A 827 -14.74 -13.37 42.42
CA LEU A 827 -15.62 -14.52 42.61
C LEU A 827 -15.17 -15.40 43.77
N ARG A 828 -13.86 -15.55 44.00
CA ARG A 828 -13.33 -16.29 45.14
C ARG A 828 -13.68 -15.61 46.47
N ALA A 829 -13.63 -14.28 46.50
CA ALA A 829 -14.02 -13.49 47.67
C ALA A 829 -15.54 -13.49 47.93
N LEU A 830 -16.35 -13.83 46.91
CA LEU A 830 -17.80 -13.88 46.98
C LEU A 830 -18.29 -15.05 47.85
N GLY A 831 -19.24 -14.77 48.73
CA GLY A 831 -19.94 -15.74 49.57
C GLY A 831 -21.42 -15.87 49.20
N GLY A 832 -22.25 -16.31 50.15
CA GLY A 832 -23.68 -16.51 49.94
C GLY A 832 -24.03 -17.87 49.34
N LYS A 833 -25.22 -17.96 48.74
CA LYS A 833 -25.73 -19.19 48.11
C LYS A 833 -24.92 -19.52 46.85
N GLU A 834 -24.75 -20.80 46.57
CA GLU A 834 -24.13 -21.25 45.31
C GLU A 834 -25.05 -20.98 44.12
N ALA A 835 -24.45 -20.58 43.00
CA ALA A 835 -25.15 -20.38 41.73
C ALA A 835 -25.53 -21.74 41.11
N PRO A 836 -26.62 -21.82 40.34
CA PRO A 836 -26.97 -23.07 39.65
C PRO A 836 -25.86 -23.46 38.65
N GLU A 837 -25.69 -24.77 38.40
CA GLU A 837 -24.63 -25.30 37.52
C GLU A 837 -24.63 -24.67 36.12
N THR A 838 -25.81 -24.31 35.61
CA THR A 838 -25.96 -23.63 34.32
C THR A 838 -25.25 -22.27 34.27
N TRP A 839 -25.05 -21.62 35.42
CA TRP A 839 -24.35 -20.34 35.54
C TRP A 839 -22.85 -20.49 35.70
N TRP A 840 -22.34 -21.70 35.90
CA TRP A 840 -20.91 -21.90 36.09
C TRP A 840 -20.14 -21.61 34.80
N GLY A 841 -19.03 -20.90 34.95
CA GLY A 841 -18.01 -20.71 33.92
C GLY A 841 -16.87 -21.72 34.05
N ASP A 842 -15.69 -21.37 33.55
CA ASP A 842 -14.50 -22.23 33.58
C ASP A 842 -13.36 -21.63 34.46
N LEU A 843 -13.74 -20.95 35.54
CA LEU A 843 -12.81 -20.45 36.57
C LEU A 843 -12.74 -21.40 37.78
N ASP A 844 -11.56 -21.50 38.41
CA ASP A 844 -11.31 -22.36 39.57
C ASP A 844 -11.82 -21.73 40.89
N VAL A 845 -13.14 -21.59 40.96
CA VAL A 845 -13.90 -21.00 42.07
C VAL A 845 -15.25 -21.68 42.23
N THR A 846 -15.79 -21.66 43.45
CA THR A 846 -17.22 -21.89 43.67
C THR A 846 -17.98 -20.63 43.27
N TYR A 847 -18.72 -20.68 42.17
CA TYR A 847 -19.58 -19.59 41.72
C TYR A 847 -20.71 -19.37 42.73
N SER A 848 -20.54 -18.37 43.60
CA SER A 848 -21.53 -17.98 44.59
C SER A 848 -22.31 -16.76 44.08
N LEU A 849 -23.55 -16.57 44.53
CA LEU A 849 -24.42 -15.49 44.07
C LEU A 849 -24.16 -14.16 44.81
N GLY A 850 -23.55 -14.18 46.00
CA GLY A 850 -23.50 -13.01 46.89
C GLY A 850 -24.80 -12.84 47.69
N PRO A 851 -25.10 -11.63 48.23
CA PRO A 851 -24.34 -10.38 48.12
C PRO A 851 -23.14 -10.29 49.08
N GLU A 852 -23.06 -11.20 50.06
CA GLU A 852 -22.05 -11.16 51.11
C GLU A 852 -20.67 -11.59 50.59
N LEU A 853 -19.62 -10.96 51.10
CA LEU A 853 -18.24 -11.42 50.91
C LEU A 853 -17.91 -12.45 52.00
N LYS A 854 -17.03 -13.41 51.69
CA LYS A 854 -16.53 -14.39 52.67
C LYS A 854 -15.75 -13.74 53.82
N PHE A 855 -15.27 -12.51 53.61
CA PHE A 855 -14.56 -11.71 54.60
C PHE A 855 -15.52 -10.71 55.25
N PRO A 856 -15.91 -10.89 56.54
CA PRO A 856 -16.85 -10.00 57.21
C PRO A 856 -16.35 -8.55 57.24
N ASN A 857 -17.27 -7.59 57.04
CA ASN A 857 -17.01 -6.14 57.05
C ASN A 857 -16.06 -5.64 55.95
N TRP A 858 -15.70 -6.47 54.97
CA TRP A 858 -14.99 -6.00 53.78
C TRP A 858 -15.96 -5.31 52.82
N THR A 859 -15.43 -4.38 52.04
CA THR A 859 -16.17 -3.64 51.03
C THR A 859 -15.45 -3.74 49.68
N ILE A 860 -16.20 -3.55 48.60
CA ILE A 860 -15.65 -3.37 47.26
C ILE A 860 -15.77 -1.90 46.87
N LYS A 861 -14.66 -1.28 46.48
CA LYS A 861 -14.60 0.11 46.01
C LYS A 861 -14.28 0.13 44.52
N MET A 862 -15.12 0.79 43.74
CA MET A 862 -14.95 1.02 42.31
C MET A 862 -14.63 2.49 42.08
N GLU A 863 -13.48 2.79 41.46
CA GLU A 863 -13.03 4.15 41.16
C GLU A 863 -12.89 4.32 39.63
N ILE A 864 -13.86 5.02 39.03
CA ILE A 864 -13.94 5.24 37.59
C ILE A 864 -13.68 6.71 37.28
N LEU A 865 -12.64 6.95 36.49
CA LEU A 865 -12.15 8.25 36.08
C LEU A 865 -12.37 8.54 34.58
N THR A 866 -13.09 7.64 33.88
CA THR A 866 -13.55 7.87 32.50
C THR A 866 -14.34 9.18 32.39
N ALA A 867 -14.05 9.97 31.36
CA ALA A 867 -14.64 11.28 31.15
C ALA A 867 -15.08 11.48 29.69
N ASN A 868 -16.21 12.15 29.51
CA ASN A 868 -16.70 12.51 28.19
C ASN A 868 -16.04 13.81 27.71
N THR A 869 -15.64 13.84 26.45
CA THR A 869 -14.86 14.93 25.85
C THR A 869 -15.35 15.19 24.43
N MET A 870 -15.52 16.47 24.07
CA MET A 870 -15.78 16.85 22.68
C MET A 870 -14.52 16.61 21.84
N ALA A 871 -14.66 15.89 20.73
CA ALA A 871 -13.57 15.61 19.80
C ALA A 871 -14.08 15.68 18.36
N THR A 872 -13.15 15.93 17.43
CA THR A 872 -13.47 15.91 15.99
C THR A 872 -13.11 14.56 15.41
N ILE A 873 -14.06 13.92 14.74
CA ILE A 873 -13.90 12.68 14.01
C ILE A 873 -13.95 12.96 12.51
N TYR A 874 -13.39 12.07 11.70
CA TYR A 874 -13.24 12.28 10.27
C TYR A 874 -13.69 11.05 9.48
N ASN A 875 -14.70 11.24 8.62
CA ASN A 875 -15.07 10.23 7.63
C ASN A 875 -14.38 10.52 6.31
N THR A 876 -13.81 9.50 5.67
CA THR A 876 -13.17 9.62 4.36
C THR A 876 -13.99 8.90 3.30
N ILE A 877 -14.42 9.64 2.28
CA ILE A 877 -15.31 9.16 1.22
C ILE A 877 -14.60 9.21 -0.13
N GLY A 878 -14.45 8.06 -0.79
CA GLY A 878 -13.97 7.92 -2.15
C GLY A 878 -15.12 7.65 -3.14
N ILE A 879 -15.09 8.23 -4.33
CA ILE A 879 -16.17 8.08 -5.33
C ILE A 879 -15.61 7.69 -6.69
N LEU A 880 -16.16 6.65 -7.30
CA LEU A 880 -15.99 6.29 -8.70
C LEU A 880 -17.34 6.43 -9.40
N ASN A 881 -17.49 7.47 -10.23
CA ASN A 881 -18.77 7.80 -10.87
C ASN A 881 -19.23 6.72 -11.84
N GLY A 882 -20.53 6.47 -11.85
CA GLY A 882 -21.18 5.66 -12.84
C GLY A 882 -21.21 6.34 -14.21
N GLU A 883 -21.31 5.55 -15.27
CA GLU A 883 -21.42 6.05 -16.65
C GLU A 883 -22.89 6.30 -17.05
N ASP A 884 -23.78 5.33 -16.83
CA ASP A 884 -25.19 5.46 -17.25
C ASP A 884 -26.11 5.99 -16.15
N GLU A 885 -25.88 5.58 -14.90
CA GLU A 885 -26.68 5.92 -13.71
C GLU A 885 -25.79 6.54 -12.62
N PRO A 886 -25.10 7.68 -12.90
CA PRO A 886 -24.18 8.30 -11.95
C PRO A 886 -24.86 8.77 -10.65
N ASP A 887 -26.18 8.92 -10.66
CA ASP A 887 -27.02 9.29 -9.52
C ASP A 887 -27.55 8.08 -8.74
N ARG A 888 -27.01 6.87 -8.96
CA ARG A 888 -27.29 5.68 -8.15
C ARG A 888 -26.01 5.19 -7.48
N TYR A 889 -26.09 4.92 -6.17
CA TYR A 889 -24.92 4.65 -5.33
C TYR A 889 -24.91 3.22 -4.81
N VAL A 890 -23.87 2.46 -5.13
CA VAL A 890 -23.52 1.23 -4.42
C VAL A 890 -22.40 1.59 -3.46
N LEU A 891 -22.71 1.57 -2.16
CA LEU A 891 -21.79 2.00 -1.12
C LEU A 891 -21.06 0.78 -0.54
N LEU A 892 -19.74 0.88 -0.38
CA LEU A 892 -18.89 -0.07 0.33
C LEU A 892 -18.36 0.66 1.56
N GLY A 893 -18.64 0.16 2.76
CA GLY A 893 -18.26 0.84 3.99
C GLY A 893 -17.57 -0.07 5.01
N ASN A 894 -16.70 0.58 5.78
CA ASN A 894 -15.89 0.01 6.85
C ASN A 894 -15.48 1.15 7.80
N HIS A 895 -15.54 0.97 9.12
CA HIS A 895 -14.93 1.93 10.03
C HIS A 895 -13.42 1.76 10.11
N ARG A 896 -12.74 2.79 10.63
CA ARG A 896 -11.29 2.85 10.68
C ARG A 896 -10.75 2.89 12.09
N ASP A 897 -11.47 3.55 13.01
CA ASP A 897 -11.05 3.66 14.40
C ASP A 897 -11.09 2.30 15.10
N ALA A 898 -10.15 2.09 16.03
CA ALA A 898 -10.09 0.90 16.88
C ALA A 898 -9.84 1.25 18.34
N TRP A 899 -10.25 0.39 19.27
CA TRP A 899 -9.90 0.57 20.69
C TRP A 899 -8.39 0.50 20.97
N THR A 900 -7.66 -0.31 20.20
CA THR A 900 -6.20 -0.48 20.31
C THR A 900 -5.55 -0.47 18.92
N TYR A 901 -4.90 -1.55 18.50
CA TYR A 901 -4.30 -1.70 17.17
C TYR A 901 -5.32 -2.10 16.10
N GLY A 902 -6.34 -2.86 16.49
CA GLY A 902 -7.47 -3.20 15.63
C GLY A 902 -7.12 -3.89 14.31
N ALA A 903 -6.19 -4.85 14.35
CA ALA A 903 -5.76 -5.55 13.13
C ALA A 903 -6.89 -6.39 12.51
N ILE A 904 -7.76 -6.96 13.34
CA ILE A 904 -9.00 -7.59 12.92
C ILE A 904 -10.07 -6.50 12.79
N ASP A 905 -10.47 -5.94 13.92
CA ASP A 905 -11.49 -4.91 14.01
C ASP A 905 -10.84 -3.51 14.10
N PRO A 906 -10.86 -2.69 13.04
CA PRO A 906 -11.49 -2.91 11.72
C PRO A 906 -10.49 -3.03 10.57
N SER A 907 -9.19 -3.04 10.85
CA SER A 907 -8.16 -2.82 9.81
C SER A 907 -8.17 -3.92 8.73
N SER A 908 -8.67 -5.11 9.05
CA SER A 908 -8.86 -6.17 8.06
C SER A 908 -9.90 -5.78 6.98
N GLY A 909 -11.01 -5.16 7.38
CA GLY A 909 -11.99 -4.58 6.45
C GLY A 909 -11.45 -3.34 5.74
N THR A 910 -10.69 -2.48 6.42
CA THR A 910 -10.06 -1.30 5.80
C THR A 910 -9.11 -1.72 4.67
N SER A 911 -8.29 -2.74 4.92
CA SER A 911 -7.37 -3.30 3.92
C SER A 911 -8.13 -3.85 2.71
N SER A 912 -9.25 -4.54 2.95
CA SER A 912 -10.12 -5.10 1.92
C SER A 912 -10.75 -3.99 1.07
N MET A 913 -11.27 -2.93 1.70
CA MET A 913 -11.87 -1.79 1.01
C MET A 913 -10.84 -1.06 0.11
N LEU A 914 -9.63 -0.82 0.64
CA LEU A 914 -8.56 -0.19 -0.13
C LEU A 914 -8.16 -1.03 -1.33
N GLU A 915 -8.06 -2.35 -1.19
CA GLU A 915 -7.76 -3.24 -2.30
C GLU A 915 -8.86 -3.23 -3.37
N ILE A 916 -10.14 -3.20 -2.97
CA ILE A 916 -11.26 -3.09 -3.91
C ILE A 916 -11.21 -1.74 -4.65
N ALA A 917 -10.99 -0.63 -3.93
CA ALA A 917 -10.83 0.69 -4.53
C ALA A 917 -9.66 0.73 -5.53
N ARG A 918 -8.51 0.13 -5.17
CA ARG A 918 -7.34 0.00 -6.04
C ARG A 918 -7.63 -0.82 -7.28
N VAL A 919 -8.37 -1.93 -7.15
CA VAL A 919 -8.73 -2.80 -8.28
C VAL A 919 -9.68 -2.08 -9.24
N PHE A 920 -10.77 -1.49 -8.75
CA PHE A 920 -11.70 -0.75 -9.63
C PHE A 920 -11.04 0.48 -10.25
N GLY A 921 -10.20 1.21 -9.52
CA GLY A 921 -9.41 2.32 -10.04
C GLY A 921 -8.41 1.90 -11.13
N LYS A 922 -7.75 0.75 -10.95
CA LYS A 922 -6.88 0.14 -11.98
C LYS A 922 -7.68 -0.31 -13.20
N ILE A 923 -8.87 -0.88 -13.03
CA ILE A 923 -9.74 -1.28 -14.15
C ILE A 923 -10.20 -0.04 -14.93
N LYS A 924 -10.61 1.03 -14.24
CA LYS A 924 -10.92 2.31 -14.88
C LYS A 924 -9.77 2.84 -15.72
N THR A 925 -8.57 2.92 -15.15
CA THR A 925 -7.41 3.52 -15.83
C THR A 925 -6.84 2.65 -16.95
N LYS A 926 -6.83 1.32 -16.80
CA LYS A 926 -6.22 0.40 -17.77
C LYS A 926 -7.18 -0.14 -18.83
N GLN A 927 -8.47 -0.23 -18.54
CA GLN A 927 -9.47 -0.81 -19.45
C GLN A 927 -10.49 0.21 -19.93
N ASN A 928 -10.35 1.48 -19.55
CA ASN A 928 -11.31 2.56 -19.81
C ASN A 928 -12.76 2.16 -19.44
N TRP A 929 -12.89 1.35 -18.38
CA TRP A 929 -14.19 0.90 -17.89
C TRP A 929 -14.71 1.85 -16.81
N ARG A 930 -16.01 2.07 -16.81
CA ARG A 930 -16.72 2.70 -15.70
C ARG A 930 -17.88 1.82 -15.29
N PRO A 931 -18.23 1.82 -14.00
CA PRO A 931 -19.41 1.09 -13.59
C PRO A 931 -20.67 1.76 -14.16
N ARG A 932 -21.75 1.02 -14.36
CA ARG A 932 -23.04 1.62 -14.72
C ARG A 932 -23.54 2.57 -13.63
N ARG A 933 -23.45 2.15 -12.36
CA ARG A 933 -23.81 2.96 -11.16
C ARG A 933 -22.57 3.41 -10.41
N THR A 934 -22.67 4.54 -9.72
CA THR A 934 -21.56 5.09 -8.93
C THR A 934 -21.21 4.16 -7.75
N LEU A 935 -19.92 3.86 -7.61
CA LEU A 935 -19.36 3.17 -6.44
C LEU A 935 -18.87 4.22 -5.44
N VAL A 936 -19.25 4.06 -4.17
CA VAL A 936 -18.86 4.97 -3.08
C VAL A 936 -18.18 4.19 -1.96
N PHE A 937 -16.92 4.51 -1.70
CA PHE A 937 -16.10 3.89 -0.66
C PHE A 937 -16.13 4.76 0.60
N CYS A 938 -16.47 4.17 1.74
CA CYS A 938 -16.75 4.89 2.96
C CYS A 938 -15.87 4.38 4.11
N SER A 939 -14.93 5.21 4.56
CA SER A 939 -14.13 4.97 5.77
C SER A 939 -14.71 5.80 6.92
N TRP A 940 -15.37 5.14 7.86
CA TRP A 940 -16.05 5.78 8.99
C TRP A 940 -15.10 5.98 10.17
N GLY A 941 -15.27 7.07 10.92
CA GLY A 941 -14.61 7.26 12.22
C GLY A 941 -15.60 7.16 13.38
N ALA A 942 -15.10 6.82 14.57
CA ALA A 942 -15.87 6.67 15.81
C ALA A 942 -17.03 5.66 15.72
N GLU A 943 -16.86 4.55 15.01
CA GLU A 943 -17.83 3.44 15.05
C GLU A 943 -17.88 2.82 16.44
N GLU A 944 -16.71 2.60 17.07
CA GLU A 944 -16.60 1.89 18.34
C GLU A 944 -17.32 2.63 19.48
N TYR A 945 -17.55 3.92 19.28
CA TYR A 945 -18.25 4.82 20.19
C TYR A 945 -19.77 4.88 19.97
N GLY A 946 -20.34 4.07 19.07
CA GLY A 946 -21.77 4.02 18.80
C GLY A 946 -22.14 4.41 17.37
N LEU A 947 -21.39 3.91 16.38
CA LEU A 947 -21.63 4.11 14.95
C LEU A 947 -21.56 5.58 14.52
N ILE A 948 -20.81 6.42 15.25
CA ILE A 948 -21.00 7.88 15.19
C ILE A 948 -20.74 8.39 13.77
N GLY A 949 -19.59 8.07 13.17
CA GLY A 949 -19.25 8.56 11.83
C GLY A 949 -20.29 8.24 10.77
N SER A 950 -20.69 6.98 10.62
CA SER A 950 -21.68 6.58 9.62
C SER A 950 -23.06 7.18 9.93
N TYR A 951 -23.44 7.30 11.20
CA TYR A 951 -24.71 7.89 11.61
C TYR A 951 -24.78 9.39 11.30
N GLU A 952 -23.74 10.16 11.64
CA GLU A 952 -23.69 11.60 11.34
C GLU A 952 -23.70 11.85 9.83
N TRP A 953 -22.99 11.03 9.06
CA TRP A 953 -22.97 11.15 7.60
C TRP A 953 -24.30 10.79 6.95
N THR A 954 -24.96 9.73 7.40
CA THR A 954 -26.29 9.37 6.90
C THR A 954 -27.33 10.43 7.24
N GLN A 955 -27.25 11.08 8.41
CA GLN A 955 -28.11 12.21 8.73
C GLN A 955 -27.85 13.42 7.83
N GLN A 956 -26.57 13.76 7.61
CA GLN A 956 -26.19 14.88 6.74
C GLN A 956 -26.70 14.70 5.31
N PHE A 957 -26.65 13.47 4.79
CA PHE A 957 -27.00 13.16 3.40
C PHE A 957 -28.29 12.36 3.24
N ALA A 958 -29.14 12.32 4.26
CA ALA A 958 -30.34 11.48 4.32
C ALA A 958 -31.23 11.60 3.09
N LYS A 959 -31.49 12.82 2.63
CA LYS A 959 -32.33 13.10 1.45
C LYS A 959 -31.74 12.52 0.16
N VAL A 960 -30.42 12.62 0.01
CA VAL A 960 -29.73 12.12 -1.18
C VAL A 960 -29.68 10.60 -1.14
N LEU A 961 -29.29 10.03 0.00
CA LEU A 961 -29.12 8.59 0.17
C LEU A 961 -30.44 7.83 0.07
N SER A 962 -31.51 8.30 0.72
CA SER A 962 -32.84 7.66 0.65
C SER A 962 -33.42 7.58 -0.77
N GLN A 963 -32.98 8.46 -1.68
CA GLN A 963 -33.46 8.48 -3.07
C GLN A 963 -32.51 7.78 -4.06
N ARG A 964 -31.23 7.65 -3.72
CA ARG A 964 -30.17 7.28 -4.68
C ARG A 964 -29.32 6.09 -4.26
N ALA A 965 -29.25 5.76 -2.97
CA ALA A 965 -28.50 4.61 -2.51
C ALA A 965 -29.23 3.31 -2.90
N VAL A 966 -28.57 2.51 -3.72
CA VAL A 966 -29.03 1.20 -4.17
C VAL A 966 -28.85 0.19 -3.06
N ALA A 967 -27.65 0.15 -2.49
CA ALA A 967 -27.30 -0.75 -1.40
C ALA A 967 -26.10 -0.22 -0.61
N TYR A 968 -26.01 -0.61 0.66
CA TYR A 968 -24.84 -0.42 1.51
C TYR A 968 -24.22 -1.76 1.89
N LEU A 969 -22.97 -1.98 1.49
CA LEU A 969 -22.24 -3.23 1.66
C LEU A 969 -21.19 -3.05 2.75
N ASN A 970 -21.46 -3.59 3.93
CA ASN A 970 -20.59 -3.49 5.10
C ASN A 970 -19.58 -4.65 5.13
N VAL A 971 -18.31 -4.30 5.33
CA VAL A 971 -17.30 -5.24 5.82
C VAL A 971 -16.50 -4.50 6.87
N ASP A 972 -16.89 -4.73 8.11
CA ASP A 972 -16.25 -4.21 9.31
C ASP A 972 -14.93 -4.99 9.54
N SER A 973 -15.06 -6.21 10.03
CA SER A 973 -13.94 -7.14 10.19
C SER A 973 -13.99 -8.20 9.09
N ALA A 974 -13.03 -8.17 8.17
CA ALA A 974 -12.99 -9.14 7.08
C ALA A 974 -12.66 -10.56 7.56
N VAL A 975 -11.71 -10.69 8.50
CA VAL A 975 -11.28 -11.99 9.02
C VAL A 975 -11.17 -11.96 10.53
N GLN A 976 -12.18 -12.51 11.19
CA GLN A 976 -12.12 -12.77 12.63
C GLN A 976 -11.81 -14.25 12.93
N GLY A 977 -12.06 -15.15 11.96
CA GLY A 977 -11.72 -16.56 12.02
C GLY A 977 -11.53 -17.16 10.63
N ASN A 978 -11.48 -18.48 10.52
CA ASN A 978 -11.28 -19.19 9.25
C ASN A 978 -12.24 -20.38 9.04
N TYR A 979 -13.36 -20.39 9.78
CA TYR A 979 -14.32 -21.49 9.74
C TYR A 979 -15.20 -21.45 8.47
N ALA A 980 -15.97 -20.39 8.27
CA ALA A 980 -16.78 -20.18 7.07
C ALA A 980 -17.17 -18.70 6.99
N ILE A 981 -17.70 -18.32 5.83
CA ILE A 981 -18.43 -17.06 5.68
C ILE A 981 -19.60 -17.05 6.66
N TRP A 982 -19.81 -15.88 7.25
CA TRP A 982 -21.01 -15.53 7.97
C TRP A 982 -21.55 -14.22 7.39
N SER A 983 -22.87 -14.12 7.28
CA SER A 983 -23.50 -12.91 6.75
C SER A 983 -24.85 -12.60 7.38
N LYS A 984 -25.07 -11.30 7.55
CA LYS A 984 -26.39 -10.71 7.69
C LYS A 984 -26.72 -9.91 6.43
N SER A 985 -27.96 -9.95 5.97
CA SER A 985 -28.36 -9.27 4.74
C SER A 985 -29.85 -8.93 4.72
N ALA A 986 -30.19 -7.82 4.09
CA ALA A 986 -31.58 -7.55 3.69
C ALA A 986 -32.07 -8.65 2.72
N PRO A 987 -33.33 -9.13 2.84
CA PRO A 987 -33.84 -10.21 1.98
C PRO A 987 -33.64 -9.96 0.47
N LEU A 988 -33.73 -8.70 0.03
CA LEU A 988 -33.49 -8.28 -1.35
C LEU A 988 -32.09 -8.62 -1.87
N LEU A 989 -31.07 -8.60 -1.01
CA LEU A 989 -29.68 -8.81 -1.40
C LEU A 989 -29.23 -10.27 -1.23
N LYS A 990 -30.09 -11.16 -0.71
CA LYS A 990 -29.72 -12.55 -0.43
C LYS A 990 -29.23 -13.25 -1.70
N ASN A 991 -29.98 -13.18 -2.79
CA ASN A 991 -29.64 -13.93 -4.00
C ASN A 991 -28.32 -13.45 -4.63
N VAL A 992 -28.12 -12.14 -4.80
CA VAL A 992 -26.86 -11.60 -5.34
C VAL A 992 -25.67 -11.99 -4.49
N LEU A 993 -25.82 -12.04 -3.16
CA LEU A 993 -24.78 -12.53 -2.26
C LEU A 993 -24.48 -14.02 -2.49
N LEU A 994 -25.49 -14.88 -2.54
CA LEU A 994 -25.30 -16.32 -2.73
C LEU A 994 -24.68 -16.63 -4.10
N GLU A 995 -25.19 -16.03 -5.17
CA GLU A 995 -24.64 -16.21 -6.52
C GLU A 995 -23.22 -15.67 -6.65
N SER A 996 -22.88 -14.57 -5.96
CA SER A 996 -21.51 -14.05 -5.91
C SER A 996 -20.57 -15.03 -5.19
N SER A 997 -21.02 -15.64 -4.08
CA SER A 997 -20.22 -16.59 -3.30
C SER A 997 -19.91 -17.89 -4.04
N LYS A 998 -20.74 -18.29 -5.00
CA LYS A 998 -20.48 -19.44 -5.89
C LYS A 998 -19.34 -19.20 -6.88
N LYS A 999 -18.89 -17.95 -7.06
CA LYS A 999 -17.80 -17.59 -7.98
C LYS A 999 -16.46 -17.45 -7.28
N VAL A 1000 -16.44 -17.43 -5.95
CA VAL A 1000 -15.21 -17.23 -5.18
C VAL A 1000 -14.62 -18.59 -4.80
N PRO A 1001 -13.39 -18.92 -5.26
CA PRO A 1001 -12.72 -20.17 -4.92
C PRO A 1001 -12.53 -20.31 -3.40
N ASN A 1002 -12.61 -21.54 -2.92
CA ASN A 1002 -12.37 -21.82 -1.51
C ASN A 1002 -10.89 -21.65 -1.17
N PRO A 1003 -10.51 -20.84 -0.16
CA PRO A 1003 -9.12 -20.68 0.23
C PRO A 1003 -8.54 -21.89 0.99
N ASN A 1004 -9.38 -22.81 1.48
CA ASN A 1004 -8.94 -23.93 2.33
C ASN A 1004 -8.71 -25.23 1.53
N PRO A 1005 -7.46 -25.73 1.40
CA PRO A 1005 -7.16 -26.95 0.64
C PRO A 1005 -7.89 -28.21 1.14
N LEU A 1006 -8.20 -28.31 2.44
CA LEU A 1006 -8.93 -29.44 3.00
C LEU A 1006 -10.40 -29.43 2.58
N GLU A 1007 -11.00 -28.25 2.46
CA GLU A 1007 -12.36 -28.10 1.97
C GLU A 1007 -12.45 -28.44 0.48
N ILE A 1008 -11.47 -27.99 -0.32
CA ILE A 1008 -11.35 -28.34 -1.74
C ILE A 1008 -11.23 -29.87 -1.89
N ALA A 1009 -10.34 -30.51 -1.12
CA ALA A 1009 -10.16 -31.97 -1.15
C ALA A 1009 -11.44 -32.73 -0.75
N ALA A 1010 -12.29 -32.13 0.07
CA ALA A 1010 -13.60 -32.65 0.44
C ALA A 1010 -14.73 -32.31 -0.56
N GLY A 1011 -14.39 -31.77 -1.74
CA GLY A 1011 -15.33 -31.46 -2.82
C GLY A 1011 -16.01 -30.09 -2.71
N ARG A 1012 -15.61 -29.23 -1.77
CA ARG A 1012 -16.18 -27.89 -1.56
C ARG A 1012 -15.29 -26.85 -2.23
N LEU A 1013 -15.50 -26.64 -3.53
CA LEU A 1013 -14.61 -25.88 -4.41
C LEU A 1013 -14.71 -24.36 -4.22
N THR A 1014 -15.84 -23.88 -3.70
CA THR A 1014 -16.14 -22.45 -3.52
C THR A 1014 -16.40 -22.12 -2.06
N VAL A 1015 -16.35 -20.83 -1.70
CA VAL A 1015 -16.72 -20.39 -0.34
C VAL A 1015 -18.21 -20.64 -0.05
N TYR A 1016 -19.07 -20.64 -1.08
CA TYR A 1016 -20.47 -21.06 -0.99
C TYR A 1016 -20.61 -22.49 -0.49
N ASP A 1017 -19.82 -23.43 -1.05
CA ASP A 1017 -19.95 -24.85 -0.72
C ASP A 1017 -19.64 -25.12 0.76
N THR A 1018 -18.59 -24.47 1.30
CA THR A 1018 -18.27 -24.54 2.73
C THR A 1018 -19.31 -23.84 3.59
N TRP A 1019 -19.82 -22.68 3.14
CA TRP A 1019 -20.85 -21.96 3.88
C TRP A 1019 -22.15 -22.77 3.99
N ALA A 1020 -22.63 -23.33 2.87
CA ALA A 1020 -23.83 -24.17 2.84
C ALA A 1020 -23.66 -25.45 3.66
N TYR A 1021 -22.47 -26.04 3.66
CA TYR A 1021 -22.16 -27.23 4.46
C TYR A 1021 -22.13 -26.94 5.96
N ARG A 1022 -21.50 -25.83 6.39
CA ARG A 1022 -21.26 -25.53 7.81
C ARG A 1022 -22.41 -24.78 8.47
N TYR A 1023 -23.18 -24.00 7.72
CA TYR A 1023 -24.30 -23.21 8.23
C TYR A 1023 -25.55 -23.37 7.35
N PRO A 1024 -26.16 -24.57 7.24
CA PRO A 1024 -27.38 -24.76 6.45
C PRO A 1024 -28.57 -24.00 7.05
N ASP A 1025 -29.37 -23.37 6.19
CA ASP A 1025 -30.60 -22.67 6.58
C ASP A 1025 -31.65 -23.67 7.12
N GLN A 1026 -32.29 -23.34 8.24
CA GLN A 1026 -33.22 -24.24 8.91
C GLN A 1026 -34.48 -24.52 8.08
N ASN A 1027 -34.98 -23.52 7.34
CA ASN A 1027 -36.17 -23.64 6.50
C ASN A 1027 -35.80 -24.13 5.08
N HIS A 1028 -34.57 -23.84 4.65
CA HIS A 1028 -34.06 -24.17 3.31
C HIS A 1028 -32.72 -24.91 3.38
N PRO A 1029 -32.67 -26.19 3.80
CA PRO A 1029 -31.42 -26.89 4.14
C PRO A 1029 -30.37 -27.00 3.02
N ASN A 1030 -30.77 -26.75 1.76
CA ASN A 1030 -29.86 -26.74 0.61
C ASN A 1030 -29.16 -25.38 0.39
N LEU A 1031 -29.51 -24.36 1.17
CA LEU A 1031 -28.96 -23.01 1.11
C LEU A 1031 -28.20 -22.71 2.41
N PRO A 1032 -27.16 -21.86 2.36
CA PRO A 1032 -26.57 -21.34 3.57
C PRO A 1032 -27.50 -20.36 4.30
N THR A 1033 -27.34 -20.31 5.61
CA THR A 1033 -28.05 -19.38 6.50
C THR A 1033 -27.57 -17.96 6.25
N VAL A 1034 -28.52 -17.08 5.94
CA VAL A 1034 -28.32 -15.62 5.89
C VAL A 1034 -29.36 -15.01 6.83
N THR A 1035 -28.89 -14.38 7.90
CA THR A 1035 -29.78 -13.75 8.88
C THR A 1035 -30.09 -12.31 8.50
N VAL A 1036 -31.14 -11.71 9.07
CA VAL A 1036 -31.44 -10.29 8.84
C VAL A 1036 -30.55 -9.38 9.70
N LEU A 1037 -30.25 -8.20 9.18
CA LEU A 1037 -29.48 -7.18 9.90
C LEU A 1037 -30.29 -6.59 11.06
N GLY A 1038 -29.59 -6.39 12.18
CA GLY A 1038 -30.10 -5.65 13.33
C GLY A 1038 -29.35 -4.33 13.45
N SER A 1039 -28.67 -4.15 14.58
CA SER A 1039 -27.63 -3.14 14.81
C SER A 1039 -26.25 -3.83 14.90
N GLY A 1040 -25.22 -3.04 15.24
CA GLY A 1040 -23.92 -3.53 15.68
C GLY A 1040 -22.78 -3.33 14.70
N SER A 1041 -23.01 -2.56 13.63
CA SER A 1041 -21.96 -1.95 12.78
C SER A 1041 -22.63 -0.87 11.90
N ASP A 1042 -21.86 -0.21 11.03
CA ASP A 1042 -22.24 1.00 10.29
C ASP A 1042 -23.44 0.85 9.34
N HIS A 1043 -23.83 -0.38 8.98
CA HIS A 1043 -25.03 -0.64 8.17
C HIS A 1043 -26.35 -0.19 8.82
N THR A 1044 -26.33 0.03 10.13
CA THR A 1044 -27.53 0.28 10.95
C THR A 1044 -28.30 1.51 10.48
N SER A 1045 -27.63 2.64 10.30
CA SER A 1045 -28.27 3.90 9.90
C SER A 1045 -28.82 3.84 8.47
N PHE A 1046 -28.08 3.22 7.55
CA PHE A 1046 -28.52 2.98 6.18
C PHE A 1046 -29.80 2.16 6.12
N MET A 1047 -29.86 1.04 6.84
CA MET A 1047 -31.02 0.13 6.76
C MET A 1047 -32.19 0.59 7.64
N GLN A 1048 -31.95 0.87 8.93
CA GLN A 1048 -33.02 1.09 9.90
C GLN A 1048 -33.61 2.49 9.86
N ILE A 1049 -32.86 3.48 9.33
CA ILE A 1049 -33.31 4.88 9.27
C ILE A 1049 -33.66 5.27 7.84
N LEU A 1050 -32.77 4.99 6.88
CA LEU A 1050 -32.98 5.41 5.50
C LEU A 1050 -33.72 4.37 4.64
N GLY A 1051 -33.81 3.12 5.09
CA GLY A 1051 -34.45 2.04 4.32
C GLY A 1051 -33.60 1.56 3.14
N VAL A 1052 -32.30 1.82 3.14
CA VAL A 1052 -31.36 1.34 2.12
C VAL A 1052 -31.09 -0.15 2.36
N PRO A 1053 -31.27 -1.04 1.35
CA PRO A 1053 -30.91 -2.44 1.49
C PRO A 1053 -29.43 -2.60 1.84
N SER A 1054 -29.13 -3.27 2.94
CA SER A 1054 -27.75 -3.44 3.40
C SER A 1054 -27.37 -4.91 3.56
N LEU A 1055 -26.07 -5.17 3.60
CA LEU A 1055 -25.53 -6.46 4.04
C LEU A 1055 -24.26 -6.26 4.87
N ASP A 1056 -23.85 -7.32 5.57
CA ASP A 1056 -22.65 -7.41 6.38
C ASP A 1056 -21.99 -8.79 6.16
N LEU A 1057 -20.68 -8.80 5.90
CA LEU A 1057 -19.90 -10.01 5.56
C LEU A 1057 -18.65 -10.12 6.42
N ARG A 1058 -18.33 -11.34 6.85
CA ARG A 1058 -17.06 -11.68 7.49
C ARG A 1058 -16.75 -13.17 7.44
N TYR A 1059 -15.48 -13.52 7.59
CA TYR A 1059 -15.08 -14.84 8.08
C TYR A 1059 -15.07 -14.82 9.62
N ASN A 1060 -15.91 -15.64 10.25
CA ASN A 1060 -16.31 -15.39 11.64
C ASN A 1060 -15.45 -16.08 12.73
N TYR A 1061 -15.20 -15.31 13.80
CA TYR A 1061 -15.10 -15.61 15.24
C TYR A 1061 -15.16 -14.26 16.00
N GLU A 1062 -15.37 -14.15 17.31
CA GLU A 1062 -15.58 -12.85 18.00
C GLU A 1062 -14.44 -12.53 18.98
N GLU A 1063 -13.92 -11.29 19.04
CA GLU A 1063 -13.23 -10.68 20.22
C GLU A 1063 -12.79 -9.20 19.95
N HIS A 1064 -12.86 -8.30 20.96
CA HIS A 1064 -12.38 -6.87 20.92
C HIS A 1064 -11.27 -6.67 21.99
N THR A 1065 -10.02 -7.08 21.75
CA THR A 1065 -8.97 -7.09 22.80
C THR A 1065 -7.67 -6.41 22.35
N LEU A 1066 -6.77 -6.12 23.30
CA LEU A 1066 -5.41 -5.64 22.98
C LEU A 1066 -4.63 -6.59 22.06
N HIS A 1067 -5.00 -7.87 22.03
CA HIS A 1067 -4.32 -8.92 21.28
C HIS A 1067 -4.69 -8.97 19.80
N GLU A 1068 -5.56 -8.06 19.33
CA GLU A 1068 -5.85 -7.85 17.92
C GLU A 1068 -4.71 -7.13 17.19
N THR A 1069 -3.61 -7.83 17.08
CA THR A 1069 -2.40 -7.33 16.44
C THR A 1069 -2.24 -7.93 15.05
N HIS A 1070 -1.36 -7.32 14.25
CA HIS A 1070 -0.97 -7.90 12.97
C HIS A 1070 -0.45 -9.33 13.14
N TYR A 1071 0.28 -9.62 14.24
CA TYR A 1071 0.74 -10.96 14.56
C TYR A 1071 -0.41 -11.98 14.66
N LEU A 1072 -1.49 -11.65 15.38
CA LEU A 1072 -2.67 -12.53 15.49
C LEU A 1072 -3.21 -12.89 14.10
N VAL A 1073 -3.36 -11.89 13.23
CA VAL A 1073 -3.88 -12.10 11.88
C VAL A 1073 -2.92 -12.92 11.04
N SER A 1074 -1.66 -12.47 10.90
CA SER A 1074 -0.70 -13.05 9.95
C SER A 1074 -0.14 -14.41 10.37
N ASN A 1075 -0.13 -14.72 11.67
CA ASN A 1075 0.48 -15.96 12.21
C ASN A 1075 -0.54 -16.96 12.75
N ILE A 1076 -1.78 -16.57 13.04
CA ILE A 1076 -2.75 -17.46 13.69
C ILE A 1076 -4.04 -17.56 12.88
N VAL A 1077 -4.70 -16.42 12.61
CA VAL A 1077 -6.05 -16.40 12.02
C VAL A 1077 -6.03 -16.69 10.52
N ASP A 1078 -5.24 -15.93 9.76
CA ASP A 1078 -5.20 -15.96 8.30
C ASP A 1078 -3.76 -15.88 7.78
N LYS A 1079 -3.03 -16.97 7.99
CA LYS A 1079 -1.69 -17.15 7.42
C LYS A 1079 -1.75 -16.96 5.90
N GLU A 1080 -0.89 -16.08 5.38
CA GLU A 1080 -0.84 -15.70 3.96
C GLU A 1080 -2.05 -14.91 3.44
N PHE A 1081 -2.96 -14.46 4.31
CA PHE A 1081 -4.11 -13.59 3.99
C PHE A 1081 -5.08 -14.18 2.94
N VAL A 1082 -5.23 -15.51 2.91
CA VAL A 1082 -6.04 -16.21 1.91
C VAL A 1082 -7.54 -16.07 2.16
N TYR A 1083 -7.97 -16.02 3.43
CA TYR A 1083 -9.38 -15.82 3.79
C TYR A 1083 -9.80 -14.36 3.60
N ASN A 1084 -8.94 -13.40 3.94
CA ASN A 1084 -9.14 -11.98 3.73
C ASN A 1084 -9.29 -11.66 2.24
N LYS A 1085 -8.42 -12.26 1.41
CA LYS A 1085 -8.55 -12.21 -0.06
C LYS A 1085 -9.88 -12.78 -0.54
N ALA A 1086 -10.30 -13.95 -0.05
CA ALA A 1086 -11.55 -14.57 -0.47
C ALA A 1086 -12.77 -13.71 -0.10
N LEU A 1087 -12.80 -13.11 1.09
CA LEU A 1087 -13.86 -12.18 1.47
C LEU A 1087 -13.83 -10.90 0.63
N THR A 1088 -12.64 -10.34 0.37
CA THR A 1088 -12.46 -9.16 -0.50
C THR A 1088 -13.04 -9.43 -1.89
N GLN A 1089 -12.79 -10.61 -2.46
CA GLN A 1089 -13.35 -11.02 -3.75
C GLN A 1089 -14.87 -11.15 -3.71
N LEU A 1090 -15.43 -11.71 -2.64
CA LEU A 1090 -16.88 -11.79 -2.46
C LEU A 1090 -17.51 -10.39 -2.37
N TRP A 1091 -16.95 -9.51 -1.54
CA TRP A 1091 -17.44 -8.14 -1.37
C TRP A 1091 -17.39 -7.36 -2.70
N MET A 1092 -16.28 -7.48 -3.43
CA MET A 1092 -16.10 -6.89 -4.75
C MET A 1092 -17.11 -7.44 -5.78
N GLU A 1093 -17.34 -8.75 -5.79
CA GLU A 1093 -18.25 -9.38 -6.75
C GLU A 1093 -19.71 -8.98 -6.50
N VAL A 1094 -20.12 -8.84 -5.23
CA VAL A 1094 -21.45 -8.29 -4.91
C VAL A 1094 -21.57 -6.83 -5.36
N ALA A 1095 -20.56 -6.00 -5.07
CA ALA A 1095 -20.53 -4.61 -5.51
C ALA A 1095 -20.60 -4.49 -7.03
N ARG A 1096 -19.81 -5.29 -7.76
CA ARG A 1096 -19.80 -5.35 -9.22
C ARG A 1096 -21.17 -5.74 -9.78
N ASN A 1097 -21.82 -6.77 -9.22
CA ASN A 1097 -23.14 -7.19 -9.69
C ASN A 1097 -24.19 -6.09 -9.47
N LEU A 1098 -24.16 -5.38 -8.34
CA LEU A 1098 -25.08 -4.27 -8.07
C LEU A 1098 -24.78 -3.02 -8.92
N SER A 1099 -23.51 -2.77 -9.23
CA SER A 1099 -23.10 -1.61 -10.01
C SER A 1099 -23.33 -1.79 -11.51
N GLU A 1100 -23.16 -3.00 -12.04
CA GLU A 1100 -23.16 -3.29 -13.48
C GLU A 1100 -24.49 -3.79 -14.04
N SER A 1101 -25.30 -4.49 -13.24
CA SER A 1101 -26.50 -5.13 -13.79
C SER A 1101 -27.51 -4.08 -14.25
N VAL A 1102 -27.96 -4.18 -15.50
CA VAL A 1102 -28.98 -3.26 -16.06
C VAL A 1102 -30.23 -3.27 -15.17
N VAL A 1103 -30.74 -4.46 -14.86
CA VAL A 1103 -31.77 -4.68 -13.85
C VAL A 1103 -31.07 -5.03 -12.54
N LEU A 1104 -31.43 -4.33 -11.46
CA LEU A 1104 -30.86 -4.62 -10.14
C LEU A 1104 -31.14 -6.08 -9.76
N PRO A 1105 -30.13 -6.86 -9.32
CA PRO A 1105 -30.27 -8.27 -8.99
C PRO A 1105 -30.91 -8.47 -7.60
N PHE A 1106 -32.01 -7.76 -7.35
CA PHE A 1106 -32.80 -7.85 -6.13
C PHE A 1106 -33.76 -9.03 -6.18
N ASP A 1107 -33.82 -9.78 -5.09
CA ASP A 1107 -34.73 -10.92 -4.96
C ASP A 1107 -36.01 -10.55 -4.21
N ILE A 1108 -36.96 -10.00 -4.96
CA ILE A 1108 -38.28 -9.64 -4.44
C ILE A 1108 -39.13 -10.87 -4.08
N ILE A 1109 -38.93 -11.99 -4.78
CA ILE A 1109 -39.63 -13.25 -4.53
C ILE A 1109 -39.22 -13.79 -3.15
N TRP A 1110 -37.92 -13.78 -2.87
CA TRP A 1110 -37.39 -14.13 -1.57
C TRP A 1110 -37.89 -13.20 -0.46
N TYR A 1111 -38.00 -11.90 -0.72
CA TYR A 1111 -38.58 -10.99 0.26
C TYR A 1111 -40.04 -11.35 0.58
N SER A 1112 -40.86 -11.62 -0.43
CA SER A 1112 -42.22 -12.11 -0.23
C SER A 1112 -42.27 -13.40 0.60
N GLN A 1113 -41.36 -14.33 0.32
CA GLN A 1113 -41.24 -15.59 1.05
C GLN A 1113 -40.83 -15.36 2.51
N TYR A 1114 -39.80 -14.55 2.74
CA TYR A 1114 -39.33 -14.17 4.07
C TYR A 1114 -40.44 -13.53 4.91
N LEU A 1115 -41.25 -12.62 4.33
CA LEU A 1115 -42.40 -12.03 5.02
C LEU A 1115 -43.47 -13.06 5.36
N THR A 1116 -43.72 -14.02 4.47
CA THR A 1116 -44.68 -15.11 4.70
C THR A 1116 -44.22 -16.01 5.84
N GLU A 1117 -42.95 -16.43 5.84
CA GLU A 1117 -42.35 -17.26 6.88
C GLU A 1117 -42.29 -16.52 8.23
N SER A 1118 -41.90 -15.24 8.21
CA SER A 1118 -41.84 -14.39 9.41
C SER A 1118 -43.24 -14.18 10.01
N PHE A 1119 -44.25 -13.93 9.18
CA PHE A 1119 -45.63 -13.83 9.63
C PHE A 1119 -46.13 -15.14 10.24
N ALA A 1120 -45.83 -16.28 9.61
CA ALA A 1120 -46.21 -17.59 10.15
C ALA A 1120 -45.57 -17.85 11.52
N ALA A 1121 -44.28 -17.54 11.69
CA ALA A 1121 -43.57 -17.65 12.96
C ALA A 1121 -44.15 -16.70 14.04
N PHE A 1122 -44.45 -15.45 13.66
CA PHE A 1122 -45.07 -14.47 14.54
C PHE A 1122 -46.47 -14.92 14.99
N LYS A 1123 -47.30 -15.38 14.04
CA LYS A 1123 -48.65 -15.91 14.30
C LYS A 1123 -48.58 -17.08 15.26
N LEU A 1124 -47.72 -18.07 14.99
CA LEU A 1124 -47.54 -19.24 15.85
C LEU A 1124 -47.18 -18.85 17.30
N ARG A 1125 -46.35 -17.81 17.47
CA ARG A 1125 -45.86 -17.39 18.79
C ARG A 1125 -46.86 -16.53 19.57
N TYR A 1126 -47.62 -15.66 18.90
CA TYR A 1126 -48.37 -14.59 19.56
C TYR A 1126 -49.89 -14.58 19.31
N GLU A 1127 -50.42 -15.38 18.39
CA GLU A 1127 -51.85 -15.37 18.04
C GLU A 1127 -52.75 -15.61 19.25
N SER A 1128 -52.46 -16.63 20.06
CA SER A 1128 -53.24 -16.93 21.26
C SER A 1128 -53.28 -15.75 22.25
N GLN A 1129 -52.15 -15.05 22.42
CA GLN A 1129 -52.06 -13.89 23.30
C GLN A 1129 -52.83 -12.69 22.72
N LEU A 1130 -52.72 -12.45 21.41
CA LEU A 1130 -53.42 -11.35 20.74
C LEU A 1130 -54.94 -11.56 20.77
N LEU A 1131 -55.42 -12.77 20.45
CA LEU A 1131 -56.84 -13.11 20.50
C LEU A 1131 -57.41 -12.97 21.91
N ALA A 1132 -56.67 -13.40 22.93
CA ALA A 1132 -57.05 -13.22 24.34
C ALA A 1132 -57.19 -11.74 24.73
N ASN A 1133 -56.54 -10.83 24.01
CA ASN A 1133 -56.59 -9.37 24.22
C ASN A 1133 -57.42 -8.63 23.16
N GLY A 1134 -58.24 -9.34 22.37
CA GLY A 1134 -59.14 -8.73 21.38
C GLY A 1134 -58.48 -8.20 20.12
N ALA A 1135 -57.25 -8.61 19.82
CA ALA A 1135 -56.52 -8.26 18.58
C ALA A 1135 -56.57 -9.41 17.56
N THR A 1136 -56.74 -9.08 16.27
CA THR A 1136 -56.73 -10.04 15.15
C THR A 1136 -55.52 -9.84 14.23
N LEU A 1137 -55.05 -10.93 13.61
CA LEU A 1137 -53.99 -10.94 12.60
C LEU A 1137 -54.52 -10.98 11.15
N ASP A 1138 -55.83 -10.99 10.93
CA ASP A 1138 -56.42 -11.17 9.60
C ASP A 1138 -55.97 -10.09 8.59
N TYR A 1139 -55.91 -8.83 9.01
CA TYR A 1139 -55.46 -7.73 8.14
C TYR A 1139 -53.98 -7.85 7.80
N PHE A 1140 -53.15 -8.30 8.75
CA PHE A 1140 -51.72 -8.52 8.51
C PHE A 1140 -51.52 -9.71 7.56
N GLU A 1141 -52.25 -10.81 7.78
CA GLU A 1141 -52.24 -11.96 6.87
C GLU A 1141 -52.67 -11.56 5.45
N SER A 1142 -53.73 -10.75 5.33
CA SER A 1142 -54.20 -10.24 4.05
C SER A 1142 -53.16 -9.36 3.36
N ALA A 1143 -52.47 -8.50 4.10
CA ALA A 1143 -51.41 -7.64 3.56
C ALA A 1143 -50.22 -8.45 3.05
N VAL A 1144 -49.78 -9.47 3.81
CA VAL A 1144 -48.69 -10.38 3.40
C VAL A 1144 -49.07 -11.16 2.15
N ARG A 1145 -50.31 -11.71 2.09
CA ARG A 1145 -50.81 -12.41 0.90
C ARG A 1145 -50.90 -11.50 -0.32
N TYR A 1146 -51.36 -10.26 -0.14
CA TYR A 1146 -51.42 -9.28 -1.22
C TYR A 1146 -50.03 -8.93 -1.74
N PHE A 1147 -49.07 -8.69 -0.84
CA PHE A 1147 -47.68 -8.45 -1.22
C PHE A 1147 -47.11 -9.62 -2.03
N SER A 1148 -47.34 -10.86 -1.60
CA SER A 1148 -46.91 -12.05 -2.34
C SER A 1148 -47.54 -12.16 -3.73
N PHE A 1149 -48.82 -11.78 -3.86
CA PHE A 1149 -49.50 -11.73 -5.16
C PHE A 1149 -48.89 -10.66 -6.06
N ALA A 1150 -48.72 -9.43 -5.54
CA ALA A 1150 -48.16 -8.31 -6.28
C ALA A 1150 -46.74 -8.59 -6.78
N VAL A 1151 -45.89 -9.18 -5.93
CA VAL A 1151 -44.52 -9.58 -6.28
C VAL A 1151 -44.51 -10.63 -7.40
N LYS A 1152 -45.39 -11.65 -7.33
CA LYS A 1152 -45.50 -12.64 -8.41
C LYS A 1152 -45.96 -12.02 -9.73
N SER A 1153 -46.95 -11.13 -9.68
CA SER A 1153 -47.42 -10.38 -10.87
C SER A 1153 -46.29 -9.56 -11.48
N PHE A 1154 -45.56 -8.79 -10.66
CA PHE A 1154 -44.46 -7.97 -11.14
C PHE A 1154 -43.33 -8.79 -11.75
N GLN A 1155 -42.97 -9.92 -11.12
CA GLN A 1155 -41.96 -10.82 -11.69
C GLN A 1155 -42.38 -11.33 -13.08
N GLN A 1156 -43.60 -11.87 -13.19
CA GLN A 1156 -44.07 -12.54 -14.42
C GLN A 1156 -44.43 -11.56 -15.55
N GLU A 1157 -45.01 -10.42 -15.21
CA GLU A 1157 -45.55 -9.47 -16.20
C GLU A 1157 -44.50 -8.43 -16.60
N VAL A 1158 -43.59 -8.06 -15.69
CA VAL A 1158 -42.60 -6.99 -15.92
C VAL A 1158 -41.20 -7.55 -16.08
N LEU A 1159 -40.64 -8.20 -15.05
CA LEU A 1159 -39.23 -8.60 -15.05
C LEU A 1159 -38.91 -9.71 -16.06
N ASP A 1160 -39.75 -10.73 -16.17
CA ASP A 1160 -39.52 -11.86 -17.08
C ASP A 1160 -39.66 -11.46 -18.57
N ASN A 1161 -40.34 -10.34 -18.85
CA ASN A 1161 -40.58 -9.84 -20.21
C ASN A 1161 -39.71 -8.61 -20.56
N ILE A 1162 -38.82 -8.16 -19.68
CA ILE A 1162 -38.00 -6.97 -19.93
C ILE A 1162 -36.88 -7.31 -20.92
N ASP A 1163 -36.85 -6.59 -22.05
CA ASP A 1163 -35.75 -6.72 -23.00
C ASP A 1163 -34.55 -5.88 -22.55
N ILE A 1164 -33.61 -6.53 -21.87
CA ILE A 1164 -32.40 -5.91 -21.33
C ILE A 1164 -31.42 -5.38 -22.39
N ASN A 1165 -31.60 -5.77 -23.66
CA ASN A 1165 -30.73 -5.35 -24.77
C ASN A 1165 -31.32 -4.18 -25.58
N ASN A 1166 -32.54 -3.73 -25.23
CA ASN A 1166 -33.33 -2.83 -26.05
C ASN A 1166 -33.83 -1.65 -25.21
N HIS A 1167 -32.96 -0.65 -25.03
CA HIS A 1167 -33.33 0.58 -24.33
C HIS A 1167 -34.49 1.26 -25.06
N ILE A 1168 -35.62 1.43 -24.36
CA ILE A 1168 -36.93 1.80 -24.94
C ILE A 1168 -36.90 3.09 -25.78
N VAL A 1169 -35.98 4.01 -25.49
CA VAL A 1169 -35.81 5.24 -26.28
C VAL A 1169 -34.75 5.11 -27.37
N PHE A 1170 -33.70 4.32 -27.15
CA PHE A 1170 -32.50 4.30 -28.00
C PHE A 1170 -32.02 2.86 -28.15
N ALA A 1171 -32.55 2.17 -29.14
CA ALA A 1171 -32.11 0.83 -29.46
C ALA A 1171 -31.92 0.66 -30.97
N PRO A 1172 -31.10 -0.30 -31.39
CA PRO A 1172 -31.02 -0.69 -32.79
C PRO A 1172 -32.37 -1.26 -33.24
N SER A 1173 -32.85 -0.82 -34.40
CA SER A 1173 -34.02 -1.42 -35.03
C SER A 1173 -33.72 -2.84 -35.49
N ALA A 1174 -34.65 -3.77 -35.26
CA ALA A 1174 -34.55 -5.16 -35.72
C ALA A 1174 -34.55 -5.28 -37.25
N SER A 1175 -35.11 -4.33 -38.00
CA SER A 1175 -35.02 -4.31 -39.46
C SER A 1175 -33.72 -3.69 -39.99
N ASN A 1176 -32.99 -2.89 -39.19
CA ASN A 1176 -31.71 -2.31 -39.60
C ASN A 1176 -30.81 -1.89 -38.42
N THR A 1177 -29.88 -2.76 -38.05
CA THR A 1177 -28.95 -2.54 -36.92
C THR A 1177 -27.96 -1.39 -37.10
N TYR A 1178 -27.80 -0.84 -38.32
CA TYR A 1178 -26.93 0.32 -38.59
C TYR A 1178 -27.65 1.68 -38.48
N LYS A 1179 -28.97 1.69 -38.29
CA LYS A 1179 -29.75 2.92 -38.04
C LYS A 1179 -30.37 2.86 -36.65
N SER A 1180 -29.98 3.77 -35.76
CA SER A 1180 -30.71 3.99 -34.52
C SER A 1180 -32.01 4.75 -34.82
N THR A 1181 -33.13 4.24 -34.30
CA THR A 1181 -34.44 4.90 -34.39
C THR A 1181 -34.99 5.07 -32.98
N SER A 1182 -35.56 6.23 -32.68
CA SER A 1182 -36.23 6.46 -31.40
C SER A 1182 -37.42 5.51 -31.25
N PHE A 1183 -37.56 4.86 -30.09
CA PHE A 1183 -38.58 3.84 -29.86
C PHE A 1183 -38.51 2.67 -30.85
N ALA A 1184 -37.32 2.11 -31.04
CA ALA A 1184 -37.07 1.05 -32.02
C ALA A 1184 -38.05 -0.13 -31.92
N GLY A 1185 -38.37 -0.60 -30.70
CA GLY A 1185 -39.37 -1.65 -30.51
C GLY A 1185 -40.77 -1.28 -31.05
N LEU A 1186 -41.20 -0.02 -30.96
CA LEU A 1186 -42.45 0.45 -31.55
C LEU A 1186 -42.35 0.55 -33.08
N ALA A 1187 -41.23 1.08 -33.59
CA ALA A 1187 -40.99 1.21 -35.02
C ALA A 1187 -40.97 -0.16 -35.72
N ASP A 1188 -40.29 -1.14 -35.12
CA ASP A 1188 -40.17 -2.50 -35.61
C ASP A 1188 -41.54 -3.21 -35.63
N LEU A 1189 -42.35 -3.06 -34.57
CA LEU A 1189 -43.71 -3.59 -34.51
C LEU A 1189 -44.63 -2.97 -35.60
N LEU A 1190 -44.52 -1.65 -35.82
CA LEU A 1190 -45.31 -0.97 -36.85
C LEU A 1190 -44.87 -1.35 -38.27
N GLU A 1191 -43.57 -1.55 -38.49
CA GLU A 1191 -43.04 -2.02 -39.77
C GLU A 1191 -43.46 -3.47 -40.06
N ALA A 1192 -43.47 -4.34 -39.05
CA ALA A 1192 -43.97 -5.70 -39.15
C ALA A 1192 -45.46 -5.76 -39.54
N ILE A 1193 -46.30 -4.90 -38.95
CA ILE A 1193 -47.74 -4.81 -39.25
C ILE A 1193 -48.01 -4.33 -40.69
N GLY A 1194 -47.12 -3.49 -41.24
CA GLY A 1194 -47.22 -3.01 -42.62
C GLY A 1194 -47.25 -4.12 -43.68
N ASN A 1195 -46.75 -5.31 -43.34
CA ASN A 1195 -46.54 -6.43 -44.25
C ASN A 1195 -47.52 -7.62 -44.08
N GLN A 1196 -48.58 -7.49 -43.25
CA GLN A 1196 -49.48 -8.62 -42.88
C GLN A 1196 -50.93 -8.49 -43.38
N THR A 1197 -51.68 -9.61 -43.38
CA THR A 1197 -53.11 -9.70 -43.80
C THR A 1197 -54.08 -9.21 -42.70
N GLU A 1198 -55.33 -8.84 -43.03
CA GLU A 1198 -56.27 -8.26 -42.05
C GLU A 1198 -56.60 -9.15 -40.83
N ALA A 1199 -56.46 -10.47 -40.95
CA ALA A 1199 -56.72 -11.40 -39.85
C ALA A 1199 -55.56 -11.51 -38.84
N GLU A 1200 -54.33 -11.15 -39.24
CA GLU A 1200 -53.12 -11.20 -38.39
C GLU A 1200 -52.92 -9.89 -37.59
N LYS A 1201 -53.60 -8.82 -38.01
CA LYS A 1201 -53.44 -7.47 -37.46
C LYS A 1201 -53.96 -7.32 -36.02
N GLU A 1202 -54.97 -8.07 -35.59
CA GLU A 1202 -55.65 -7.80 -34.31
C GLU A 1202 -54.75 -8.08 -33.08
N GLU A 1203 -53.95 -9.15 -33.13
CA GLU A 1203 -53.01 -9.53 -32.06
C GLU A 1203 -51.77 -8.61 -32.04
N ASP A 1204 -51.22 -8.27 -33.21
CA ASP A 1204 -50.04 -7.40 -33.30
C ASP A 1204 -50.38 -5.93 -33.00
N TRP A 1205 -51.59 -5.47 -33.30
CA TRP A 1205 -52.06 -4.16 -32.81
C TRP A 1205 -52.26 -4.15 -31.28
N ALA A 1206 -52.57 -5.29 -30.65
CA ALA A 1206 -52.58 -5.37 -29.19
C ALA A 1206 -51.17 -5.21 -28.60
N LYS A 1207 -50.14 -5.80 -29.24
CA LYS A 1207 -48.72 -5.61 -28.89
C LYS A 1207 -48.29 -4.15 -29.07
N VAL A 1208 -48.70 -3.49 -30.16
CA VAL A 1208 -48.45 -2.05 -30.36
C VAL A 1208 -49.10 -1.20 -29.26
N LYS A 1209 -50.36 -1.46 -28.91
CA LYS A 1209 -51.06 -0.74 -27.84
C LYS A 1209 -50.38 -0.95 -26.47
N HIS A 1210 -49.94 -2.17 -26.19
CA HIS A 1210 -49.20 -2.49 -24.98
C HIS A 1210 -47.86 -1.74 -24.95
N HIS A 1211 -47.09 -1.79 -26.04
CA HIS A 1211 -45.79 -1.14 -26.13
C HIS A 1211 -45.89 0.40 -26.05
N LEU A 1212 -46.92 0.99 -26.67
CA LEU A 1212 -47.27 2.41 -26.50
C LEU A 1212 -47.61 2.75 -25.04
N SER A 1213 -48.35 1.87 -24.35
CA SER A 1213 -48.68 2.07 -22.93
C SER A 1213 -47.42 2.01 -22.06
N VAL A 1214 -46.48 1.12 -22.36
CA VAL A 1214 -45.18 1.01 -21.64
C VAL A 1214 -44.35 2.27 -21.88
N ILE A 1215 -44.22 2.73 -23.13
CA ILE A 1215 -43.51 3.97 -23.47
C ILE A 1215 -44.14 5.16 -22.75
N ALA A 1216 -45.47 5.29 -22.81
CA ALA A 1216 -46.19 6.38 -22.16
C ALA A 1216 -46.02 6.35 -20.64
N PHE A 1217 -46.15 5.18 -20.00
CA PHE A 1217 -45.97 5.01 -18.56
C PHE A 1217 -44.54 5.34 -18.13
N LEU A 1218 -43.52 4.97 -18.90
CA LEU A 1218 -42.12 5.24 -18.58
C LEU A 1218 -41.74 6.69 -18.82
N ILE A 1219 -42.21 7.32 -19.90
CA ILE A 1219 -42.02 8.76 -20.14
C ILE A 1219 -42.78 9.59 -19.10
N GLU A 1220 -43.99 9.17 -18.72
CA GLU A 1220 -44.75 9.80 -17.66
C GLU A 1220 -44.08 9.59 -16.30
N GLY A 1221 -43.56 8.40 -16.01
CA GLY A 1221 -42.77 8.11 -14.82
C GLY A 1221 -41.50 8.96 -14.76
N ALA A 1222 -40.76 9.05 -15.86
CA ALA A 1222 -39.59 9.91 -16.02
C ALA A 1222 -39.95 11.41 -15.85
N GLY A 1223 -41.06 11.84 -16.45
CA GLY A 1223 -41.60 13.19 -16.32
C GLY A 1223 -42.05 13.52 -14.89
N ARG A 1224 -42.72 12.58 -14.22
CA ARG A 1224 -43.12 12.70 -12.80
C ARG A 1224 -41.92 12.79 -11.88
N SER A 1225 -40.86 12.01 -12.14
CA SER A 1225 -39.58 12.12 -11.41
C SER A 1225 -38.83 13.44 -11.67
N LEU A 1226 -39.22 14.21 -12.69
CA LEU A 1226 -38.64 15.52 -13.01
C LEU A 1226 -39.48 16.71 -12.50
N PHE A 1227 -40.76 16.53 -12.17
CA PHE A 1227 -41.69 17.66 -11.97
C PHE A 1227 -42.44 17.76 -10.64
N GLU A 1228 -42.54 16.74 -9.78
CA GLU A 1228 -43.12 16.96 -8.44
C GLU A 1228 -42.41 16.26 -7.28
N PRO A 1229 -42.17 16.99 -6.16
CA PRO A 1229 -41.67 16.42 -4.93
C PRO A 1229 -42.84 15.74 -4.20
N PHE A 1230 -42.75 14.43 -3.99
CA PHE A 1230 -43.54 13.75 -2.97
C PHE A 1230 -42.85 13.85 -1.60
#